data_AF-A0A944F479-F1
#
_entry.id   AF-A0A944F479-F1
#
_cell.length_a   1.000
_cell.length_b   1.000
_cell.length_c   1.000
_cell.angle_alpha   90.00
_cell.angle_beta   90.00
_cell.angle_gamma   90.00
#
_symmetry.space_group_name_H-M   'P 1'
#
loop_
_entity.id
_entity.type
_entity.pdbx_description
1 polymer ?
#
loop_
_entity_poly.entity_id
_entity_poly.type
_entity_poly.pdbx_seq_one_letter_code
_entity_poly.pdbx_strand_id
1 'polypeptide(L)'
;MIAALMHAGRSVLFVSEKAAALDVVRNRLRGVGLGDFVMALHSGDTSKKAVATELERVLTTEVRLTGAAEHELDRARRLREELSAYAAAMNQIREPLGRSLHDVLGRLVLLERADTPQLALGAKSTSTVRRLGAGELQALLDAAGAVSRSWRPAAEGDAFVWRGLKGTSAPTTVLAEAADALGDLRTAAERRPFAATTPEPRTVHDVQQTVRILEAGLPDRNLATVGGGLSADLFGSLAQLAELFGLPKPESARAAFGLLELADLASAAMRPPARWFDEEGLREAHRAAEELRDALAAHAAARAAAVGLFGEQVLEAQELPALVERFTGQRRGVFARLSGRYREDRAAVAALTRNGAWDKALPQRLNDALAWQNTAAEVARLAKHHEEALGGYVPRDEDELPALDAVLTVADRIAELTRGIEQRDLLTARLADGTEPDPLPGLLARGIRGAMVSWCAAATYRVERWSESSAALHDLFEEPRQAQLSLALFGTFDQAQQAVDELRANPRGPEEWQAYRSGLDVLAHHGVDELVPRAVERGFLPERLPAVVEQAVLKCWADDLLATDTRLAITRSADLDVRVADFQEADRRLVAAASGAVIEACNKRRPRQFSGGAAAVIKRQAELKRRHMPVRELLGRTREVVRLIKPCFMMSPLTVSQFLPADYHFDVVIFDEASQVRPADAVNCVYRADSLIVAGDEKQLPPTSFFDAAVEDDSDEYDEDVPDTFESLLHACKAGALRELSLRWHYRSRHEDLITFSNRSFYGNSMVTFPGSLAYCELLLPMSIDHGSSAVLARQVMLVGRLRTGLRRVLLSVRRSSSVRSSWMTWA
;
A
#
# COMPACT_ATOMS: atom_id res chain seq x y z
N MET A 1 10.52 -63.54 -14.88
CA MET A 1 10.99 -64.63 -14.00
C MET A 1 10.91 -66.00 -14.66
N ILE A 2 9.71 -66.56 -14.92
CA ILE A 2 9.54 -67.91 -15.53
C ILE A 2 10.41 -68.10 -16.78
N ALA A 3 10.36 -67.17 -17.74
CA ALA A 3 11.17 -67.22 -18.96
C ALA A 3 12.69 -67.25 -18.68
N ALA A 4 13.17 -66.53 -17.66
CA ALA A 4 14.58 -66.53 -17.28
C ALA A 4 15.00 -67.87 -16.67
N LEU A 5 14.16 -68.47 -15.83
CA LEU A 5 14.37 -69.83 -15.30
C LEU A 5 14.40 -70.86 -16.44
N MET A 6 13.47 -70.76 -17.39
CA MET A 6 13.46 -71.60 -18.59
C MET A 6 14.72 -71.40 -19.43
N HIS A 7 15.21 -70.17 -19.60
CA HIS A 7 16.46 -69.88 -20.31
C HIS A 7 17.68 -70.47 -19.58
N ALA A 8 17.68 -70.47 -18.25
CA ALA A 8 18.71 -71.10 -17.42
C ALA A 8 18.62 -72.64 -17.36
N GLY A 9 17.61 -73.26 -17.98
CA GLY A 9 17.42 -74.71 -17.95
C GLY A 9 16.72 -75.26 -16.72
N ARG A 10 16.11 -74.39 -15.91
CA ARG A 10 15.39 -74.78 -14.70
C ARG A 10 13.95 -75.17 -15.02
N SER A 11 13.50 -76.24 -14.37
CA SER A 11 12.10 -76.69 -14.38
C SER A 11 11.28 -75.96 -13.31
N VAL A 12 10.10 -75.50 -13.68
CA VAL A 12 9.28 -74.59 -12.89
C VAL A 12 7.89 -75.19 -12.68
N LEU A 13 7.43 -75.24 -11.44
CA LEU A 13 6.04 -75.50 -11.08
C LEU A 13 5.40 -74.18 -10.65
N PHE A 14 4.52 -73.61 -11.48
CA PHE A 14 3.75 -72.41 -11.18
C PHE A 14 2.37 -72.81 -10.66
N VAL A 15 2.04 -72.34 -9.46
CA VAL A 15 0.89 -72.77 -8.67
C VAL A 15 0.00 -71.57 -8.34
N SER A 16 -1.31 -71.74 -8.53
CA SER A 16 -2.32 -70.77 -8.10
C SER A 16 -3.66 -71.48 -7.91
N GLU A 17 -4.41 -71.10 -6.87
CA GLU A 17 -5.79 -71.55 -6.64
C GLU A 17 -6.74 -71.03 -7.73
N LYS A 18 -6.52 -69.79 -8.18
CA LYS A 18 -7.38 -69.15 -9.17
C LYS A 18 -6.99 -69.58 -10.59
N ALA A 19 -7.88 -70.28 -11.28
CA ALA A 19 -7.69 -70.66 -12.68
C ALA A 19 -7.43 -69.44 -13.59
N ALA A 20 -8.09 -68.32 -13.32
CA ALA A 20 -7.89 -67.08 -14.07
C ALA A 20 -6.45 -66.54 -13.96
N ALA A 21 -5.77 -66.71 -12.83
CA ALA A 21 -4.37 -66.29 -12.69
C ALA A 21 -3.44 -67.18 -13.54
N LEU A 22 -3.65 -68.50 -13.53
CA LEU A 22 -2.94 -69.43 -14.42
C LEU A 22 -3.15 -69.05 -15.90
N ASP A 23 -4.40 -68.77 -16.29
CA ASP A 23 -4.75 -68.37 -17.65
C ASP A 23 -4.08 -67.06 -18.07
N VAL A 24 -4.02 -66.06 -17.18
CA VAL A 24 -3.36 -64.78 -17.44
C VAL A 24 -1.87 -64.99 -17.71
N VAL A 25 -1.18 -65.76 -16.87
CA VAL A 25 0.26 -66.02 -17.05
C VAL A 25 0.51 -66.86 -18.30
N ARG A 26 -0.31 -67.90 -18.54
CA ARG A 26 -0.25 -68.72 -19.75
C ARG A 26 -0.43 -67.88 -21.01
N ASN A 27 -1.44 -67.02 -21.05
CA ASN A 27 -1.73 -66.18 -22.20
C ASN A 27 -0.61 -65.16 -22.45
N ARG A 28 0.01 -64.61 -21.39
CA ARG A 28 1.19 -63.74 -21.50
C ARG A 28 2.39 -64.47 -22.09
N LEU A 29 2.71 -65.67 -21.60
CA LEU A 29 3.80 -66.49 -22.14
C LEU A 29 3.52 -66.91 -23.59
N ARG A 30 2.27 -67.26 -23.92
CA ARG A 30 1.85 -67.55 -25.29
C ARG A 30 1.98 -66.34 -26.22
N GLY A 31 1.62 -65.14 -25.74
CA GLY A 31 1.73 -63.89 -26.48
C GLY A 31 3.16 -63.53 -26.88
N VAL A 32 4.16 -64.01 -26.13
CA VAL A 32 5.60 -63.87 -26.46
C VAL A 32 6.19 -65.14 -27.09
N GLY A 33 5.37 -66.09 -27.56
CA GLY A 33 5.84 -67.29 -28.26
C GLY A 33 6.34 -68.44 -27.37
N LEU A 34 6.22 -68.33 -26.04
CA LEU A 34 6.68 -69.34 -25.08
C LEU A 34 5.59 -70.37 -24.69
N GLY A 35 4.39 -70.28 -25.26
CA GLY A 35 3.27 -71.15 -24.91
C GLY A 35 3.56 -72.65 -25.11
N ASP A 36 4.35 -73.00 -26.12
CA ASP A 36 4.70 -74.38 -26.43
C ASP A 36 5.58 -75.04 -25.37
N PHE A 37 6.22 -74.26 -24.48
CA PHE A 37 7.05 -74.76 -23.38
C PHE A 37 6.30 -74.84 -22.04
N VAL A 38 5.03 -74.46 -22.02
CA VAL A 38 4.18 -74.47 -20.83
C VAL A 38 3.21 -75.65 -20.89
N MET A 39 3.14 -76.41 -19.80
CA MET A 39 2.13 -77.44 -19.58
C MET A 39 1.09 -76.92 -18.58
N ALA A 40 -0.06 -76.53 -19.09
CA ALA A 40 -1.21 -76.11 -18.28
C ALA A 40 -2.16 -77.31 -18.08
N LEU A 41 -2.30 -77.78 -16.83
CA LEU A 41 -3.30 -78.78 -16.46
C LEU A 41 -4.29 -78.09 -15.51
N HIS A 42 -5.55 -77.94 -15.92
CA HIS A 42 -6.56 -77.19 -15.17
C HIS A 42 -7.77 -78.10 -14.95
N SER A 43 -8.10 -78.36 -13.68
CA SER A 43 -9.28 -79.13 -13.25
C SER A 43 -9.48 -80.51 -13.94
N GLY A 44 -10.51 -81.25 -13.52
CA GLY A 44 -10.73 -82.66 -13.89
C GLY A 44 -10.98 -82.95 -15.37
N ASP A 45 -11.25 -81.93 -16.21
CA ASP A 45 -11.66 -82.11 -17.62
C ASP A 45 -10.50 -82.19 -18.63
N THR A 46 -9.25 -82.19 -18.15
CA THR A 46 -8.10 -82.35 -19.04
C THR A 46 -8.09 -83.76 -19.66
N SER A 47 -8.52 -83.88 -20.92
CA SER A 47 -8.64 -85.19 -21.57
C SER A 47 -7.27 -85.85 -21.75
N LYS A 48 -7.19 -87.14 -21.42
CA LYS A 48 -5.97 -87.97 -21.56
C LYS A 48 -5.38 -87.91 -22.98
N LYS A 49 -6.26 -87.84 -23.99
CA LYS A 49 -5.89 -87.70 -25.40
C LYS A 49 -5.22 -86.35 -25.67
N ALA A 50 -5.82 -85.26 -25.19
CA ALA A 50 -5.31 -83.91 -25.43
C ALA A 50 -3.89 -83.73 -24.88
N VAL A 51 -3.59 -84.27 -23.69
CA VAL A 51 -2.23 -84.22 -23.11
C VAL A 51 -1.23 -84.97 -23.98
N ALA A 52 -1.56 -86.19 -24.42
CA ALA A 52 -0.67 -86.98 -25.27
C ALA A 52 -0.41 -86.31 -26.63
N THR A 53 -1.47 -85.80 -27.28
CA THR A 53 -1.37 -85.09 -28.57
C THR A 53 -0.57 -83.79 -28.45
N GLU A 54 -0.77 -83.01 -27.38
CA GLU A 54 0.02 -81.79 -27.14
C GLU A 54 1.50 -82.10 -26.91
N LEU A 55 1.80 -83.16 -26.16
CA LEU A 55 3.18 -83.62 -25.95
C LEU A 55 3.84 -84.08 -27.25
N GLU A 56 3.14 -84.82 -28.10
CA GLU A 56 3.65 -85.25 -29.41
C GLU A 56 3.87 -84.06 -30.35
N ARG A 57 2.90 -83.13 -30.42
CA ARG A 57 2.99 -81.92 -31.23
C ARG A 57 4.22 -81.12 -30.87
N VAL A 58 4.41 -80.87 -29.56
CA VAL A 58 5.57 -80.14 -29.09
C VAL A 58 6.82 -80.95 -29.34
N LEU A 59 6.86 -82.27 -29.11
CA LEU A 59 8.03 -83.10 -29.38
C LEU A 59 8.53 -82.99 -30.84
N THR A 60 7.61 -82.87 -31.81
CA THR A 60 7.92 -82.94 -33.25
C THR A 60 8.11 -81.58 -33.94
N THR A 61 7.58 -80.49 -33.39
CA THR A 61 7.64 -79.15 -34.02
C THR A 61 8.60 -78.23 -33.28
N GLU A 62 9.65 -77.74 -33.95
CA GLU A 62 10.54 -76.71 -33.41
C GLU A 62 9.93 -75.31 -33.56
N VAL A 63 10.00 -74.51 -32.50
CA VAL A 63 9.57 -73.11 -32.52
C VAL A 63 10.68 -72.25 -33.16
N ARG A 64 10.35 -71.44 -34.18
CA ARG A 64 11.32 -70.60 -34.92
C ARG A 64 11.70 -69.30 -34.16
N LEU A 65 12.93 -68.85 -34.36
CA LEU A 65 13.55 -67.68 -33.73
C LEU A 65 13.06 -66.35 -34.31
N THR A 66 13.10 -65.29 -33.49
CA THR A 66 13.02 -63.89 -33.92
C THR A 66 14.09 -63.03 -33.22
N GLY A 67 14.96 -62.39 -34.02
CA GLY A 67 15.64 -61.09 -33.79
C GLY A 67 16.67 -60.90 -32.65
N ALA A 68 17.73 -60.13 -32.94
CA ALA A 68 18.87 -59.81 -32.06
C ALA A 68 18.58 -58.71 -31.01
N ALA A 69 19.05 -58.90 -29.76
CA ALA A 69 18.56 -58.22 -28.56
C ALA A 69 19.44 -57.09 -27.97
N GLU A 70 20.75 -57.08 -28.24
CA GLU A 70 21.69 -56.31 -27.39
C GLU A 70 21.60 -54.78 -27.57
N HIS A 71 21.52 -54.28 -28.81
CA HIS A 71 21.48 -52.82 -29.04
C HIS A 71 20.18 -52.16 -28.54
N GLU A 72 19.07 -52.89 -28.57
CA GLU A 72 17.77 -52.40 -28.10
C GLU A 72 17.66 -52.38 -26.57
N LEU A 73 18.41 -53.27 -25.87
CA LEU A 73 18.49 -53.30 -24.40
C LEU A 73 19.03 -51.99 -23.84
N ASP A 74 20.17 -51.53 -24.37
CA ASP A 74 20.83 -50.31 -23.89
C ASP A 74 20.01 -49.05 -24.23
N ARG A 75 19.34 -49.06 -25.39
CA ARG A 75 18.41 -47.98 -25.77
C ARG A 75 17.22 -47.91 -24.82
N ALA A 76 16.56 -49.04 -24.53
CA ALA A 76 15.43 -49.10 -23.62
C ALA A 76 15.81 -48.67 -22.19
N ARG A 77 17.00 -49.07 -21.71
CA ARG A 77 17.52 -48.66 -20.39
C ARG A 77 17.71 -47.15 -20.29
N ARG A 78 18.40 -46.54 -21.25
CA ARG A 78 18.63 -45.08 -21.28
C ARG A 78 17.32 -44.30 -21.30
N LEU A 79 16.39 -44.68 -22.19
CA LEU A 79 15.09 -44.03 -22.29
C LEU A 79 14.27 -44.15 -21.00
N ARG A 80 14.32 -45.32 -20.33
CA ARG A 80 13.67 -45.52 -19.02
C ARG A 80 14.26 -44.62 -17.95
N GLU A 81 15.59 -44.50 -17.90
CA GLU A 81 16.29 -43.64 -16.94
C GLU A 81 15.93 -42.16 -17.16
N GLU A 82 15.94 -41.69 -18.42
CA GLU A 82 15.52 -40.33 -18.78
C GLU A 82 14.07 -40.04 -18.36
N LEU A 83 13.13 -40.91 -18.74
CA LEU A 83 11.69 -40.75 -18.42
C LEU A 83 11.43 -40.81 -16.92
N SER A 84 12.13 -41.70 -16.20
CA SER A 84 12.01 -41.81 -14.74
C SER A 84 12.60 -40.58 -14.04
N ALA A 85 13.72 -40.05 -14.52
CA ALA A 85 14.33 -38.83 -13.99
C ALA A 85 13.44 -37.60 -14.21
N TYR A 86 12.78 -37.50 -15.37
CA TYR A 86 11.79 -36.47 -15.65
C TYR A 86 10.58 -36.57 -14.69
N ALA A 87 9.98 -37.76 -14.56
CA ALA A 87 8.84 -37.97 -13.67
C ALA A 87 9.18 -37.67 -12.19
N ALA A 88 10.37 -38.07 -11.73
CA ALA A 88 10.87 -37.74 -10.41
C ALA A 88 11.08 -36.22 -10.24
N ALA A 89 11.64 -35.54 -11.24
CA ALA A 89 11.85 -34.10 -11.21
C ALA A 89 10.53 -33.32 -11.19
N MET A 90 9.49 -33.77 -11.91
CA MET A 90 8.18 -33.11 -11.90
C MET A 90 7.49 -33.17 -10.53
N ASN A 91 7.61 -34.31 -9.83
CA ASN A 91 6.94 -34.58 -8.55
C ASN A 91 7.81 -34.25 -7.32
N GLN A 92 9.07 -33.88 -7.50
CA GLN A 92 9.94 -33.51 -6.40
C GLN A 92 9.41 -32.22 -5.71
N ILE A 93 9.10 -32.34 -4.42
CA ILE A 93 8.79 -31.19 -3.54
C ILE A 93 10.05 -30.34 -3.39
N ARG A 94 9.94 -29.03 -3.64
CA ARG A 94 11.08 -28.10 -3.63
C ARG A 94 10.87 -26.97 -2.64
N GLU A 95 11.86 -26.81 -1.76
CA GLU A 95 11.96 -25.69 -0.83
C GLU A 95 12.49 -24.43 -1.52
N PRO A 96 12.12 -23.22 -1.03
CA PRO A 96 11.29 -22.96 0.16
C PRO A 96 9.76 -23.03 -0.08
N LEU A 97 9.31 -23.16 -1.34
CA LEU A 97 7.88 -23.10 -1.68
C LEU A 97 7.07 -24.30 -1.14
N GLY A 98 7.72 -25.43 -0.88
CA GLY A 98 7.08 -26.65 -0.39
C GLY A 98 6.10 -27.29 -1.38
N ARG A 99 6.26 -27.02 -2.69
CA ARG A 99 5.40 -27.54 -3.77
C ARG A 99 6.22 -28.24 -4.86
N SER A 100 5.59 -29.17 -5.56
CA SER A 100 6.17 -29.77 -6.77
C SER A 100 5.89 -28.90 -8.00
N LEU A 101 6.66 -29.09 -9.09
CA LEU A 101 6.37 -28.40 -10.35
C LEU A 101 5.01 -28.83 -10.92
N HIS A 102 4.64 -30.10 -10.71
CA HIS A 102 3.33 -30.62 -11.09
C HIS A 102 2.20 -29.80 -10.43
N ASP A 103 2.27 -29.58 -9.12
CA ASP A 103 1.25 -28.81 -8.37
C ASP A 103 1.16 -27.37 -8.88
N VAL A 104 2.30 -26.73 -9.12
CA VAL A 104 2.36 -25.33 -9.59
C VAL A 104 1.78 -25.20 -11.00
N LEU A 105 2.13 -26.09 -11.92
CA LEU A 105 1.54 -26.10 -13.27
C LEU A 105 0.04 -26.40 -13.22
N GLY A 106 -0.41 -27.31 -12.35
CA GLY A 106 -1.83 -27.57 -12.11
C GLY A 106 -2.57 -26.30 -11.65
N ARG A 107 -2.00 -25.58 -10.68
CA ARG A 107 -2.56 -24.32 -10.19
C ARG A 107 -2.59 -23.23 -11.28
N LEU A 108 -1.54 -23.11 -12.09
CA LEU A 108 -1.49 -22.15 -13.20
C LEU A 108 -2.58 -22.42 -14.26
N VAL A 109 -2.87 -23.69 -14.55
CA VAL A 109 -3.97 -24.08 -15.45
C VAL A 109 -5.33 -23.70 -14.86
N LEU A 110 -5.55 -23.89 -13.56
CA LEU A 110 -6.79 -23.46 -12.90
C LEU A 110 -6.97 -21.94 -12.97
N LEU A 111 -5.90 -21.17 -12.74
CA LEU A 111 -5.92 -19.71 -12.87
C LEU A 111 -6.20 -19.26 -14.31
N GLU A 112 -5.65 -19.95 -15.32
CA GLU A 112 -5.95 -19.68 -16.73
C GLU A 112 -7.41 -20.01 -17.08
N ARG A 113 -7.97 -21.12 -16.57
CA ARG A 113 -9.39 -21.46 -16.75
C ARG A 113 -10.35 -20.48 -16.09
N ALA A 114 -9.92 -19.81 -15.02
CA ALA A 114 -10.66 -18.74 -14.38
C ALA A 114 -10.54 -17.38 -15.10
N ASP A 115 -9.99 -17.37 -16.32
CA ASP A 115 -9.70 -16.20 -17.15
C ASP A 115 -8.84 -15.14 -16.42
N THR A 116 -7.90 -15.60 -15.58
CA THR A 116 -6.99 -14.70 -14.87
C THR A 116 -6.07 -13.99 -15.86
N PRO A 117 -6.05 -12.64 -15.89
CA PRO A 117 -5.20 -11.88 -16.80
C PRO A 117 -3.71 -12.10 -16.53
N GLN A 118 -2.93 -12.30 -17.59
CA GLN A 118 -1.49 -12.57 -17.45
C GLN A 118 -0.67 -11.27 -17.43
N LEU A 119 0.07 -11.07 -16.34
CA LEU A 119 1.17 -10.12 -16.22
C LEU A 119 2.49 -10.85 -15.98
N ALA A 120 3.56 -10.32 -16.56
CA ALA A 120 4.90 -10.83 -16.35
C ALA A 120 5.61 -9.96 -15.31
N LEU A 121 6.32 -10.62 -14.39
CA LEU A 121 7.22 -9.95 -13.45
C LEU A 121 8.48 -9.45 -14.17
N GLY A 122 8.99 -8.31 -13.72
CA GLY A 122 10.28 -7.77 -14.12
C GLY A 122 11.45 -8.65 -13.69
N ALA A 123 12.60 -8.45 -14.34
CA ALA A 123 13.81 -9.26 -14.12
C ALA A 123 14.37 -9.15 -12.68
N LYS A 124 14.10 -8.04 -11.97
CA LYS A 124 14.52 -7.84 -10.58
C LYS A 124 13.80 -8.79 -9.63
N SER A 125 12.52 -9.07 -9.89
CA SER A 125 11.63 -9.88 -9.05
C SER A 125 11.92 -11.38 -9.16
N THR A 126 12.51 -11.83 -10.28
CA THR A 126 12.83 -13.25 -10.53
C THR A 126 13.73 -13.85 -9.43
N SER A 127 14.71 -13.09 -8.95
CA SER A 127 15.64 -13.55 -7.90
C SER A 127 14.98 -13.70 -6.52
N THR A 128 13.94 -12.91 -6.25
CA THR A 128 13.21 -12.92 -4.98
C THR A 128 12.19 -14.06 -4.95
N VAL A 129 11.49 -14.29 -6.08
CA VAL A 129 10.54 -15.40 -6.24
C VAL A 129 11.21 -16.77 -6.05
N ARG A 130 12.50 -16.93 -6.39
CA ARG A 130 13.25 -18.18 -6.14
C ARG A 130 13.37 -18.55 -4.66
N ARG A 131 13.38 -17.55 -3.78
CA ARG A 131 13.57 -17.72 -2.33
C ARG A 131 12.25 -17.67 -1.56
N LEU A 132 11.14 -17.66 -2.29
CA LEU A 132 9.82 -17.43 -1.74
C LEU A 132 9.23 -18.74 -1.18
N GLY A 133 8.95 -18.76 0.11
CA GLY A 133 8.34 -19.92 0.76
C GLY A 133 6.81 -19.90 0.71
N ALA A 134 6.20 -20.97 1.23
CA ALA A 134 4.74 -21.08 1.26
C ALA A 134 4.08 -19.97 2.10
N GLY A 135 4.71 -19.58 3.22
CA GLY A 135 4.24 -18.50 4.09
C GLY A 135 4.33 -17.13 3.42
N GLU A 136 5.44 -16.85 2.74
CA GLU A 136 5.64 -15.61 1.99
C GLU A 136 4.69 -15.51 0.79
N LEU A 137 4.37 -16.64 0.13
CA LEU A 137 3.34 -16.66 -0.91
C LEU A 137 1.99 -16.27 -0.34
N GLN A 138 1.59 -16.83 0.80
CA GLN A 138 0.33 -16.48 1.43
C GLN A 138 0.30 -15.00 1.86
N ALA A 139 1.39 -14.49 2.44
CA ALA A 139 1.52 -13.08 2.81
C ALA A 139 1.38 -12.16 1.59
N LEU A 140 1.94 -12.53 0.43
CA LEU A 140 1.74 -11.79 -0.82
C LEU A 140 0.28 -11.78 -1.28
N LEU A 141 -0.42 -12.91 -1.19
CA LEU A 141 -1.82 -12.99 -1.58
C LEU A 141 -2.72 -12.19 -0.63
N ASP A 142 -2.43 -12.21 0.67
CA ASP A 142 -3.13 -11.43 1.69
C ASP A 142 -2.91 -9.93 1.49
N ALA A 143 -1.66 -9.53 1.20
CA ALA A 143 -1.29 -8.16 0.85
C ALA A 143 -1.97 -7.69 -0.45
N ALA A 144 -1.97 -8.52 -1.49
CA ALA A 144 -2.70 -8.25 -2.72
C ALA A 144 -4.21 -8.14 -2.46
N GLY A 145 -4.76 -8.95 -1.55
CA GLY A 145 -6.15 -8.83 -1.10
C GLY A 145 -6.44 -7.53 -0.35
N ALA A 146 -5.50 -7.05 0.48
CA ALA A 146 -5.61 -5.77 1.17
C ALA A 146 -5.58 -4.58 0.19
N VAL A 147 -4.68 -4.63 -0.79
CA VAL A 147 -4.62 -3.65 -1.89
C VAL A 147 -5.90 -3.68 -2.73
N SER A 148 -6.41 -4.88 -3.04
CA SER A 148 -7.67 -5.07 -3.77
C SER A 148 -8.87 -4.44 -3.05
N ARG A 149 -8.96 -4.56 -1.72
CA ARG A 149 -10.01 -3.91 -0.91
C ARG A 149 -9.86 -2.40 -0.81
N SER A 150 -8.63 -1.90 -0.95
CA SER A 150 -8.27 -0.47 -0.84
C SER A 150 -7.78 0.05 -2.20
N TRP A 151 -8.55 -0.22 -3.27
CA TRP A 151 -8.10 -0.05 -4.65
C TRP A 151 -8.14 1.39 -5.16
N ARG A 152 -8.97 2.27 -4.58
CA ARG A 152 -9.15 3.63 -5.10
C ARG A 152 -7.86 4.43 -5.21
N PRO A 153 -6.91 4.40 -4.25
CA PRO A 153 -5.61 5.02 -4.41
C PRO A 153 -4.84 4.58 -5.67
N ALA A 154 -4.99 3.32 -6.10
CA ALA A 154 -4.37 2.82 -7.31
C ALA A 154 -5.09 3.32 -8.57
N ALA A 155 -6.42 3.30 -8.57
CA ALA A 155 -7.25 3.67 -9.70
C ALA A 155 -7.27 5.18 -9.99
N GLU A 156 -7.38 5.99 -8.94
CA GLU A 156 -7.46 7.45 -9.03
C GLU A 156 -6.06 8.08 -9.18
N GLY A 157 -5.00 7.39 -8.74
CA GLY A 157 -3.62 7.88 -8.86
C GLY A 157 -3.46 9.25 -8.19
N ASP A 158 -2.98 10.25 -8.95
CA ASP A 158 -2.82 11.63 -8.47
C ASP A 158 -4.15 12.32 -8.08
N ALA A 159 -5.29 11.83 -8.55
CA ALA A 159 -6.59 12.38 -8.17
C ALA A 159 -7.05 11.94 -6.78
N PHE A 160 -6.43 10.91 -6.19
CA PHE A 160 -6.79 10.46 -4.85
C PHE A 160 -6.33 11.49 -3.81
N VAL A 161 -7.28 12.19 -3.18
CA VAL A 161 -7.02 13.39 -2.38
C VAL A 161 -6.08 13.18 -1.18
N TRP A 162 -6.06 11.98 -0.61
CA TRP A 162 -5.22 11.58 0.53
C TRP A 162 -3.87 10.95 0.12
N ARG A 163 -3.53 10.96 -1.16
CA ARG A 163 -2.28 10.38 -1.66
C ARG A 163 -1.06 11.06 -1.04
N GLY A 164 -0.08 10.27 -0.62
CA GLY A 164 1.15 10.75 0.00
C GLY A 164 1.01 11.10 1.48
N LEU A 165 -0.06 10.70 2.16
CA LEU A 165 -0.17 10.86 3.61
C LEU A 165 0.93 10.04 4.33
N LYS A 166 1.60 10.69 5.30
CA LYS A 166 2.68 10.16 6.12
C LYS A 166 2.15 9.65 7.47
N GLY A 167 2.72 8.52 7.94
CA GLY A 167 2.62 8.08 9.33
C GLY A 167 1.21 7.71 9.82
N THR A 168 1.08 7.56 11.14
CA THR A 168 -0.14 7.17 11.88
C THR A 168 -0.67 8.29 12.77
N SER A 169 -0.37 9.55 12.46
CA SER A 169 -0.99 10.69 13.15
C SER A 169 -2.50 10.66 12.98
N ALA A 170 -3.25 11.51 13.68
CA ALA A 170 -4.72 11.62 13.53
C ALA A 170 -5.07 12.67 12.45
N PRO A 171 -5.02 12.33 11.15
CA PRO A 171 -5.19 13.30 10.05
C PRO A 171 -6.57 13.94 10.06
N THR A 172 -7.58 13.21 10.53
CA THR A 172 -8.95 13.69 10.69
C THR A 172 -9.04 14.79 11.76
N THR A 173 -8.25 14.70 12.83
CA THR A 173 -8.20 15.73 13.89
C THR A 173 -7.53 16.98 13.37
N VAL A 174 -6.35 16.86 12.74
CA VAL A 174 -5.63 17.99 12.15
C VAL A 174 -6.46 18.67 11.06
N LEU A 175 -7.17 17.91 10.22
CA LEU A 175 -8.07 18.45 9.21
C LEU A 175 -9.25 19.20 9.84
N ALA A 176 -9.82 18.69 10.92
CA ALA A 176 -10.90 19.37 11.64
C ALA A 176 -10.41 20.69 12.27
N GLU A 177 -9.25 20.68 12.91
CA GLU A 177 -8.61 21.88 13.48
C GLU A 177 -8.33 22.94 12.40
N ALA A 178 -7.81 22.52 11.24
CA ALA A 178 -7.60 23.40 10.10
C ALA A 178 -8.91 23.96 9.53
N ALA A 179 -9.94 23.13 9.40
CA ALA A 179 -11.26 23.56 8.92
C ALA A 179 -11.90 24.60 9.87
N ASP A 180 -11.82 24.36 11.18
CA ASP A 180 -12.34 25.28 12.20
C ASP A 180 -11.54 26.59 12.21
N ALA A 181 -10.21 26.52 12.16
CA ALA A 181 -9.34 27.69 12.10
C ALA A 181 -9.61 28.54 10.84
N LEU A 182 -9.82 27.91 9.68
CA LEU A 182 -10.20 28.61 8.45
C LEU A 182 -11.57 29.27 8.57
N GLY A 183 -12.57 28.55 9.11
CA GLY A 183 -13.92 29.08 9.33
C GLY A 183 -13.92 30.29 10.28
N ASP A 184 -13.14 30.22 11.36
CA ASP A 184 -12.96 31.33 12.30
C ASP A 184 -12.27 32.53 11.63
N LEU A 185 -11.21 32.29 10.86
CA LEU A 185 -10.49 33.36 10.14
C LEU A 185 -11.39 34.05 9.11
N ARG A 186 -12.15 33.27 8.32
CA ARG A 186 -13.12 33.80 7.36
C ARG A 186 -14.20 34.63 8.06
N THR A 187 -14.73 34.14 9.17
CA THR A 187 -15.71 34.89 9.98
C THR A 187 -15.14 36.23 10.45
N ALA A 188 -13.85 36.30 10.80
CA ALA A 188 -13.20 37.56 11.18
C ALA A 188 -13.03 38.51 9.99
N ALA A 189 -12.71 37.98 8.80
CA ALA A 189 -12.61 38.75 7.56
C ALA A 189 -13.96 39.31 7.09
N GLU A 190 -15.04 38.52 7.22
CA GLU A 190 -16.41 38.93 6.94
C GLU A 190 -16.87 40.03 7.91
N ARG A 191 -16.64 39.84 9.21
CA ARG A 191 -17.00 40.79 10.29
C ARG A 191 -15.97 41.89 10.50
N ARG A 192 -15.36 42.38 9.42
CA ARG A 192 -14.37 43.45 9.47
C ARG A 192 -14.97 44.79 9.95
N PRO A 193 -14.20 45.63 10.65
CA PRO A 193 -14.66 46.94 11.14
C PRO A 193 -15.23 47.88 10.08
N PHE A 194 -14.77 47.79 8.82
CA PHE A 194 -15.09 48.74 7.74
C PHE A 194 -15.55 48.03 6.46
N ALA A 195 -16.71 47.39 6.51
CA ALA A 195 -17.23 46.53 5.46
C ALA A 195 -17.52 47.25 4.12
N ALA A 196 -17.89 48.53 4.17
CA ALA A 196 -18.39 49.25 2.99
C ALA A 196 -17.30 49.71 1.99
N THR A 197 -16.03 49.81 2.40
CA THR A 197 -14.98 50.47 1.57
C THR A 197 -13.68 49.69 1.40
N THR A 198 -13.50 48.62 2.16
CA THR A 198 -12.37 47.71 1.94
C THR A 198 -12.86 46.46 1.23
N PRO A 199 -12.17 46.03 0.15
CA PRO A 199 -12.44 44.72 -0.43
C PRO A 199 -12.32 43.67 0.67
N GLU A 200 -13.22 42.70 0.65
CA GLU A 200 -13.20 41.61 1.61
C GLU A 200 -11.83 40.93 1.57
N PRO A 201 -11.14 40.79 2.72
CA PRO A 201 -9.86 40.11 2.78
C PRO A 201 -10.01 38.69 2.22
N ARG A 202 -9.22 38.34 1.21
CA ARG A 202 -9.26 37.01 0.60
C ARG A 202 -8.06 36.15 0.98
N THR A 203 -7.04 36.76 1.59
CA THR A 203 -5.80 36.10 1.99
C THR A 203 -5.43 36.47 3.42
N VAL A 204 -4.55 35.66 4.03
CA VAL A 204 -3.94 35.97 5.33
C VAL A 204 -3.25 37.33 5.32
N HIS A 205 -2.55 37.65 4.22
CA HIS A 205 -1.87 38.93 4.07
C HIS A 205 -2.85 40.12 4.12
N ASP A 206 -4.02 39.99 3.49
CA ASP A 206 -5.04 41.05 3.50
C ASP A 206 -5.59 41.31 4.92
N VAL A 207 -5.79 40.25 5.70
CA VAL A 207 -6.22 40.36 7.10
C VAL A 207 -5.13 41.04 7.93
N GLN A 208 -3.87 40.60 7.80
CA GLN A 208 -2.72 41.21 8.49
C GLN A 208 -2.51 42.67 8.09
N GLN A 209 -2.75 43.02 6.82
CA GLN A 209 -2.70 44.40 6.36
C GLN A 209 -3.81 45.25 6.99
N THR A 210 -5.02 44.70 7.11
CA THR A 210 -6.15 45.37 7.78
C THR A 210 -5.84 45.61 9.26
N VAL A 211 -5.31 44.60 9.96
CA VAL A 211 -4.84 44.73 11.36
C VAL A 211 -3.78 45.82 11.48
N ARG A 212 -2.76 45.83 10.61
CA ARG A 212 -1.69 46.85 10.62
C ARG A 212 -2.23 48.27 10.43
N ILE A 213 -3.18 48.46 9.51
CA ILE A 213 -3.82 49.77 9.27
C ILE A 213 -4.60 50.24 10.51
N LEU A 214 -5.32 49.32 11.16
CA LEU A 214 -6.10 49.63 12.36
C LEU A 214 -5.20 49.94 13.56
N GLU A 215 -4.19 49.11 13.80
CA GLU A 215 -3.24 49.32 14.90
C GLU A 215 -2.49 50.64 14.78
N ALA A 216 -2.16 51.09 13.56
CA ALA A 216 -1.50 52.37 13.34
C ALA A 216 -2.37 53.58 13.75
N GLY A 217 -3.70 53.44 13.79
CA GLY A 217 -4.64 54.50 14.16
C GLY A 217 -5.16 54.45 15.61
N LEU A 218 -4.77 53.43 16.39
CA LEU A 218 -5.23 53.24 17.76
C LEU A 218 -4.19 53.79 18.77
N PRO A 219 -4.57 54.72 19.68
CA PRO A 219 -3.68 55.25 20.70
C PRO A 219 -3.45 54.21 21.80
N ASP A 220 -2.20 53.81 21.95
CA ASP A 220 -1.58 52.93 22.96
C ASP A 220 -2.26 51.58 23.29
N ARG A 221 -1.45 50.51 23.26
CA ARG A 221 -1.87 49.09 23.26
C ARG A 221 -2.43 48.57 24.60
N ASN A 222 -2.65 49.44 25.58
CA ASN A 222 -2.99 49.09 26.97
C ASN A 222 -4.49 49.19 27.30
N LEU A 223 -5.39 49.16 26.31
CA LEU A 223 -6.82 48.95 26.57
C LEU A 223 -7.03 47.49 26.96
N ALA A 224 -7.27 47.25 28.25
CA ALA A 224 -7.47 45.91 28.82
C ALA A 224 -8.51 45.11 28.01
N THR A 225 -8.06 43.97 27.50
CA THR A 225 -8.82 42.99 26.74
C THR A 225 -9.90 42.36 27.60
N VAL A 226 -11.14 42.83 27.44
CA VAL A 226 -12.32 42.10 27.92
C VAL A 226 -12.84 41.23 26.78
N GLY A 227 -12.53 39.94 26.84
CA GLY A 227 -13.33 38.84 26.30
C GLY A 227 -13.79 38.91 24.84
N GLY A 228 -13.00 38.33 23.93
CA GLY A 228 -13.41 37.22 23.06
C GLY A 228 -14.62 37.33 22.12
N GLY A 229 -15.19 38.51 21.88
CA GLY A 229 -16.31 38.70 20.98
C GLY A 229 -15.97 39.63 19.81
N LEU A 230 -16.32 39.23 18.58
CA LEU A 230 -16.47 40.18 17.48
C LEU A 230 -17.66 41.08 17.83
N SER A 231 -17.39 42.29 18.32
CA SER A 231 -18.40 43.25 18.76
C SER A 231 -19.47 43.46 17.68
N ALA A 232 -20.74 43.27 18.05
CA ALA A 232 -21.85 43.15 17.11
C ALA A 232 -22.34 44.48 16.52
N ASP A 233 -21.96 45.64 17.07
CA ASP A 233 -22.49 46.92 16.58
C ASP A 233 -21.48 48.07 16.51
N LEU A 234 -20.30 47.78 15.92
CA LEU A 234 -19.33 48.82 15.60
C LEU A 234 -19.91 49.84 14.59
N PHE A 235 -20.68 49.36 13.61
CA PHE A 235 -21.26 50.21 12.57
C PHE A 235 -22.34 51.14 13.11
N GLY A 236 -23.19 50.68 14.04
CA GLY A 236 -24.18 51.51 14.72
C GLY A 236 -23.52 52.54 15.63
N SER A 237 -22.48 52.15 16.38
CA SER A 237 -21.72 53.06 17.24
C SER A 237 -21.03 54.17 16.43
N LEU A 238 -20.41 53.82 15.29
CA LEU A 238 -19.80 54.79 14.37
C LEU A 238 -20.83 55.71 13.71
N ALA A 239 -22.00 55.19 13.34
CA ALA A 239 -23.08 55.98 12.77
C ALA A 239 -23.66 56.96 13.81
N GLN A 240 -23.89 56.49 15.03
CA GLN A 240 -24.34 57.32 16.15
C GLN A 240 -23.34 58.44 16.45
N LEU A 241 -22.04 58.12 16.48
CA LEU A 241 -21.00 59.13 16.71
C LEU A 241 -20.95 60.16 15.57
N ALA A 242 -21.13 59.74 14.32
CA ALA A 242 -21.18 60.65 13.17
C ALA A 242 -22.39 61.59 13.23
N GLU A 243 -23.56 61.06 13.61
CA GLU A 243 -24.79 61.83 13.78
C GLU A 243 -24.65 62.91 14.85
N LEU A 244 -23.95 62.64 15.96
CA LEU A 244 -23.69 63.63 17.02
C LEU A 244 -22.93 64.87 16.52
N PHE A 245 -22.11 64.72 15.48
CA PHE A 245 -21.33 65.81 14.86
C PHE A 245 -21.90 66.30 13.53
N GLY A 246 -23.06 65.79 13.08
CA GLY A 246 -23.64 66.15 11.77
C GLY A 246 -22.79 65.65 10.58
N LEU A 247 -21.97 64.64 10.81
CA LEU A 247 -21.07 64.03 9.84
C LEU A 247 -21.75 62.86 9.12
N PRO A 248 -21.44 62.61 7.83
CA PRO A 248 -21.84 61.37 7.20
C PRO A 248 -21.18 60.19 7.90
N LYS A 249 -21.85 59.03 7.89
CA LYS A 249 -21.29 57.79 8.42
C LYS A 249 -19.90 57.55 7.81
N PRO A 250 -18.86 57.28 8.61
CA PRO A 250 -17.52 57.08 8.09
C PRO A 250 -17.48 55.82 7.24
N GLU A 251 -17.10 55.99 5.98
CA GLU A 251 -17.01 54.86 5.06
C GLU A 251 -15.62 54.19 5.14
N SER A 252 -14.55 54.94 5.46
CA SER A 252 -13.16 54.43 5.51
C SER A 252 -12.56 54.45 6.92
N ALA A 253 -11.49 53.66 7.13
CA ALA A 253 -10.72 53.67 8.36
C ALA A 253 -10.20 55.08 8.71
N ARG A 254 -9.71 55.83 7.72
CA ARG A 254 -9.25 57.20 7.89
C ARG A 254 -10.37 58.13 8.38
N ALA A 255 -11.56 58.03 7.79
CA ALA A 255 -12.71 58.83 8.20
C ALA A 255 -13.18 58.46 9.62
N ALA A 256 -13.17 57.16 9.96
CA ALA A 256 -13.52 56.70 11.30
C ALA A 256 -12.52 57.19 12.36
N PHE A 257 -11.21 57.11 12.09
CA PHE A 257 -10.20 57.66 13.01
C PHE A 257 -10.30 59.18 13.15
N GLY A 258 -10.61 59.90 12.06
CA GLY A 258 -10.89 61.34 12.14
C GLY A 258 -12.12 61.67 12.99
N LEU A 259 -13.18 60.86 12.91
CA LEU A 259 -14.36 61.00 13.75
C LEU A 259 -14.07 60.71 15.24
N LEU A 260 -13.24 59.70 15.52
CA LEU A 260 -12.80 59.38 16.88
C LEU A 260 -11.93 60.50 17.46
N GLU A 261 -11.05 61.08 16.64
CA GLU A 261 -10.24 62.24 17.03
C GLU A 261 -11.13 63.45 17.32
N LEU A 262 -12.16 63.71 16.51
CA LEU A 262 -13.12 64.78 16.77
C LEU A 262 -13.85 64.59 18.11
N ALA A 263 -14.17 63.36 18.48
CA ALA A 263 -14.76 63.02 19.77
C ALA A 263 -13.80 63.25 20.95
N ASP A 264 -12.50 62.98 20.76
CA ASP A 264 -11.46 63.28 21.74
C ASP A 264 -11.31 64.80 21.92
N LEU A 265 -11.32 65.57 20.83
CA LEU A 265 -11.26 67.03 20.84
C LEU A 265 -12.52 67.67 21.48
N ALA A 266 -13.69 67.06 21.33
CA ALA A 266 -14.92 67.48 22.02
C ALA A 266 -14.82 67.41 23.55
N SER A 267 -13.97 66.50 24.04
CA SER A 267 -13.74 66.29 25.48
C SER A 267 -12.43 66.94 25.96
N ALA A 268 -11.74 67.71 25.12
CA ALA A 268 -10.49 68.35 25.47
C ALA A 268 -10.70 69.45 26.52
N ALA A 269 -9.72 69.62 27.42
CA ALA A 269 -9.76 70.66 28.45
C ALA A 269 -9.73 72.08 27.86
N MET A 270 -9.09 72.23 26.70
CA MET A 270 -8.92 73.49 25.99
C MET A 270 -9.70 73.40 24.67
N ARG A 271 -10.79 74.16 24.57
CA ARG A 271 -11.71 74.14 23.42
C ARG A 271 -11.75 75.52 22.75
N PRO A 272 -11.90 75.58 21.42
CA PRO A 272 -11.88 76.86 20.73
C PRO A 272 -13.16 77.68 20.96
N PRO A 273 -13.08 79.02 20.95
CA PRO A 273 -14.23 79.90 20.90
C PRO A 273 -15.15 79.61 19.70
N ALA A 274 -16.46 79.80 19.88
CA ALA A 274 -17.48 79.49 18.87
C ALA A 274 -17.25 80.17 17.49
N ARG A 275 -16.66 81.37 17.46
CA ARG A 275 -16.37 82.08 16.20
C ARG A 275 -15.18 81.52 15.43
N TRP A 276 -14.33 80.68 16.04
CA TRP A 276 -13.20 80.04 15.35
C TRP A 276 -13.65 78.84 14.49
N PHE A 277 -14.93 78.44 14.55
CA PHE A 277 -15.50 77.43 13.67
C PHE A 277 -15.87 77.99 12.29
N ASP A 278 -15.81 79.31 12.12
CA ASP A 278 -15.86 79.96 10.82
C ASP A 278 -14.45 80.21 10.26
N GLU A 279 -14.29 80.06 8.95
CA GLU A 279 -13.00 80.19 8.27
C GLU A 279 -12.44 81.62 8.35
N GLU A 280 -13.28 82.64 8.40
CA GLU A 280 -12.85 84.02 8.60
C GLU A 280 -12.45 84.27 10.06
N GLY A 281 -13.24 83.78 11.01
CA GLY A 281 -12.96 83.92 12.44
C GLY A 281 -11.69 83.19 12.89
N LEU A 282 -11.38 82.02 12.32
CA LEU A 282 -10.11 81.32 12.60
C LEU A 282 -8.90 82.05 11.99
N ARG A 283 -9.04 82.59 10.77
CA ARG A 283 -7.98 83.41 10.14
C ARG A 283 -7.71 84.70 10.93
N GLU A 284 -8.76 85.33 11.44
CA GLU A 284 -8.64 86.50 12.30
C GLU A 284 -7.94 86.16 13.63
N ALA A 285 -8.28 85.02 14.25
CA ALA A 285 -7.62 84.54 15.46
C ALA A 285 -6.12 84.28 15.25
N HIS A 286 -5.73 83.63 14.15
CA HIS A 286 -4.30 83.42 13.82
C HIS A 286 -3.55 84.73 13.63
N ARG A 287 -4.16 85.72 12.94
CA ARG A 287 -3.55 87.06 12.78
C ARG A 287 -3.39 87.76 14.13
N ALA A 288 -4.43 87.74 14.96
CA ALA A 288 -4.40 88.33 16.29
C ALA A 288 -3.33 87.68 17.19
N ALA A 289 -3.17 86.36 17.11
CA ALA A 289 -2.14 85.61 17.81
C ALA A 289 -0.74 85.97 17.35
N GLU A 290 -0.51 86.14 16.05
CA GLU A 290 0.78 86.58 15.48
C GLU A 290 1.15 88.00 15.95
N GLU A 291 0.21 88.95 15.85
CA GLU A 291 0.42 90.33 16.31
C GLU A 291 0.73 90.42 17.82
N LEU A 292 0.04 89.62 18.65
CA LEU A 292 0.29 89.57 20.09
C LEU A 292 1.61 88.88 20.43
N ARG A 293 1.99 87.83 19.69
CA ARG A 293 3.27 87.14 19.86
C ARG A 293 4.44 88.10 19.61
N ASP A 294 4.37 88.87 18.53
CA ASP A 294 5.39 89.88 18.19
C ASP A 294 5.46 90.98 19.26
N ALA A 295 4.31 91.46 19.74
CA ALA A 295 4.24 92.49 20.77
C ALA A 295 4.74 92.00 22.15
N LEU A 296 4.40 90.77 22.55
CA LEU A 296 4.87 90.15 23.78
C LEU A 296 6.38 89.89 23.75
N ALA A 297 6.91 89.41 22.62
CA ALA A 297 8.35 89.24 22.44
C ALA A 297 9.10 90.59 22.50
N ALA A 298 8.55 91.64 21.89
CA ALA A 298 9.09 92.99 21.99
C ALA A 298 9.04 93.54 23.42
N HIS A 299 7.94 93.26 24.15
CA HIS A 299 7.80 93.62 25.55
C HIS A 299 8.79 92.88 26.46
N ALA A 300 8.97 91.57 26.25
CA ALA A 300 9.94 90.77 26.99
C ALA A 300 11.38 91.26 26.77
N ALA A 301 11.74 91.58 25.53
CA ALA A 301 13.04 92.17 25.20
C ALA A 301 13.25 93.54 25.87
N ALA A 302 12.24 94.42 25.83
CA ALA A 302 12.29 95.73 26.46
C ALA A 302 12.35 95.63 28.00
N ARG A 303 11.59 94.70 28.58
CA ARG A 303 11.64 94.37 30.02
C ARG A 303 13.02 93.87 30.40
N ALA A 304 13.59 92.89 29.68
CA ALA A 304 14.93 92.37 29.97
C ALA A 304 16.01 93.47 29.96
N ALA A 305 15.91 94.44 29.03
CA ALA A 305 16.83 95.57 28.95
C ALA A 305 16.68 96.58 30.11
N ALA A 306 15.47 96.75 30.67
CA ALA A 306 15.16 97.77 31.68
C ALA A 306 15.11 97.24 33.13
N VAL A 307 14.66 95.99 33.31
CA VAL A 307 14.24 95.44 34.62
C VAL A 307 15.40 95.28 35.60
N GLY A 308 16.66 95.24 35.15
CA GLY A 308 17.83 95.21 36.03
C GLY A 308 18.11 96.52 36.76
N LEU A 309 17.59 97.64 36.25
CA LEU A 309 17.80 98.99 36.81
C LEU A 309 16.50 99.63 37.29
N PHE A 310 15.41 99.43 36.54
CA PHE A 310 14.10 100.01 36.80
C PHE A 310 13.15 99.01 37.47
N GLY A 311 12.27 99.52 38.32
CA GLY A 311 11.20 98.74 38.95
C GLY A 311 9.88 98.87 38.19
N GLU A 312 8.86 98.12 38.60
CA GLU A 312 7.54 98.10 37.94
C GLU A 312 6.81 99.44 38.00
N GLN A 313 7.24 100.36 38.86
CA GLN A 313 6.72 101.73 38.93
C GLN A 313 6.85 102.49 37.60
N VAL A 314 7.77 102.07 36.71
CA VAL A 314 7.90 102.59 35.35
C VAL A 314 6.61 102.45 34.54
N LEU A 315 5.84 101.39 34.76
CA LEU A 315 4.64 101.11 33.98
C LEU A 315 3.50 102.11 34.27
N GLU A 316 3.44 102.63 35.50
CA GLU A 316 2.40 103.56 35.95
C GLU A 316 2.82 105.04 35.87
N ALA A 317 4.07 105.31 35.49
CA ALA A 317 4.67 106.63 35.51
C ALA A 317 4.20 107.53 34.35
N GLN A 318 3.14 108.31 34.56
CA GLN A 318 2.56 109.21 33.55
C GLN A 318 3.53 110.30 33.05
N GLU A 319 4.48 110.73 33.89
CA GLU A 319 5.47 111.74 33.50
C GLU A 319 6.70 111.18 32.76
N LEU A 320 6.84 109.86 32.61
CA LEU A 320 8.04 109.23 32.04
C LEU A 320 8.37 109.69 30.61
N PRO A 321 7.42 109.80 29.66
CA PRO A 321 7.73 110.30 28.31
C PRO A 321 8.26 111.74 28.33
N ALA A 322 7.65 112.59 29.17
CA ALA A 322 8.08 113.98 29.33
C ALA A 322 9.45 114.07 30.05
N LEU A 323 9.74 113.17 30.99
CA LEU A 323 11.06 113.05 31.62
C LEU A 323 12.12 112.63 30.60
N VAL A 324 11.84 111.63 29.76
CA VAL A 324 12.76 111.19 28.70
C VAL A 324 13.06 112.34 27.73
N GLU A 325 12.04 113.06 27.24
CA GLU A 325 12.23 114.22 26.35
C GLU A 325 13.05 115.35 27.02
N ARG A 326 12.79 115.65 28.30
CA ARG A 326 13.55 116.64 29.08
C ARG A 326 15.02 116.24 29.23
N PHE A 327 15.31 114.96 29.46
CA PHE A 327 16.68 114.45 29.64
C PHE A 327 17.43 114.18 28.31
N THR A 328 16.74 113.89 27.21
CA THR A 328 17.33 113.58 25.90
C THR A 328 17.38 114.77 24.95
N GLY A 329 16.36 115.64 24.95
CA GLY A 329 16.20 116.76 24.00
C GLY A 329 16.53 118.15 24.56
N GLN A 330 16.02 118.52 25.75
CA GLN A 330 16.06 119.92 26.23
C GLN A 330 17.17 120.25 27.25
N ARG A 331 17.76 119.28 27.96
CA ARG A 331 18.74 119.54 29.05
C ARG A 331 20.19 119.19 28.73
N ARG A 332 20.67 119.60 27.55
CA ARG A 332 22.11 119.53 27.19
C ARG A 332 22.95 120.66 27.80
N GLY A 333 22.34 121.78 28.23
CA GLY A 333 23.04 122.94 28.79
C GLY A 333 23.25 122.90 30.31
N VAL A 334 24.41 123.41 30.79
CA VAL A 334 24.83 123.40 32.21
C VAL A 334 23.85 124.14 33.14
N PHE A 335 23.22 125.22 32.67
CA PHE A 335 22.29 126.04 33.46
C PHE A 335 20.90 125.41 33.68
N ALA A 336 20.47 124.50 32.80
CA ALA A 336 19.19 123.81 32.97
C ALA A 336 19.19 122.81 34.14
N ARG A 337 20.39 122.35 34.55
CA ARG A 337 20.62 121.37 35.63
C ARG A 337 20.58 121.97 37.05
N LEU A 338 20.48 123.29 37.18
CA LEU A 338 20.44 124.01 38.46
C LEU A 338 19.01 124.46 38.88
N SER A 339 17.99 124.17 38.07
CA SER A 339 16.60 124.53 38.35
C SER A 339 15.95 123.60 39.41
N GLY A 340 15.02 124.14 40.22
CA GLY A 340 14.24 123.32 41.19
C GLY A 340 13.54 122.15 40.52
N ARG A 341 13.00 122.39 39.32
CA ARG A 341 12.38 121.41 38.43
C ARG A 341 13.34 120.29 37.98
N TYR A 342 14.66 120.51 37.92
CA TYR A 342 15.65 119.44 37.65
C TYR A 342 15.83 118.50 38.84
N ARG A 343 15.77 119.01 40.07
CA ARG A 343 15.84 118.17 41.28
C ARG A 343 14.59 117.32 41.45
N GLU A 344 13.43 117.88 41.15
CA GLU A 344 12.14 117.16 41.11
C GLU A 344 12.16 116.05 40.06
N ASP A 345 12.59 116.35 38.82
CA ASP A 345 12.72 115.34 37.76
C ASP A 345 13.74 114.24 38.10
N ARG A 346 14.85 114.61 38.79
CA ARG A 346 15.86 113.64 39.26
C ARG A 346 15.30 112.72 40.34
N ALA A 347 14.51 113.26 41.26
CA ALA A 347 13.82 112.49 42.29
C ALA A 347 12.75 111.59 41.67
N ALA A 348 12.01 112.09 40.68
CA ALA A 348 11.02 111.32 39.92
C ALA A 348 11.67 110.14 39.18
N VAL A 349 12.79 110.33 38.48
CA VAL A 349 13.52 109.23 37.82
C VAL A 349 14.14 108.26 38.83
N ALA A 350 14.67 108.74 39.95
CA ALA A 350 15.20 107.88 41.01
C ALA A 350 14.09 107.03 41.66
N ALA A 351 12.86 107.54 41.76
CA ALA A 351 11.71 106.78 42.26
C ALA A 351 11.26 105.64 41.33
N LEU A 352 11.70 105.65 40.06
CA LEU A 352 11.44 104.59 39.08
C LEU A 352 12.50 103.48 39.09
N THR A 353 13.61 103.65 39.81
CA THR A 353 14.64 102.61 39.96
C THR A 353 14.30 101.67 41.11
N ARG A 354 14.76 100.41 41.05
CA ARG A 354 14.46 99.41 42.10
C ARG A 354 14.94 99.81 43.50
N ASN A 355 16.02 100.59 43.57
CA ASN A 355 16.68 101.00 44.81
C ASN A 355 16.34 102.44 45.23
N GLY A 356 15.47 103.14 44.51
CA GLY A 356 15.09 104.52 44.82
C GLY A 356 16.24 105.53 44.67
N ALA A 357 17.37 105.13 44.07
CA ALA A 357 18.61 105.89 44.05
C ALA A 357 18.94 106.40 42.64
N TRP A 358 19.54 107.58 42.59
CA TRP A 358 20.01 108.19 41.35
C TRP A 358 21.43 107.76 40.98
N ASP A 359 21.62 107.30 39.74
CA ASP A 359 22.91 107.08 39.10
C ASP A 359 23.07 108.02 37.87
N LYS A 360 24.31 108.48 37.62
CA LYS A 360 24.69 109.29 36.45
C LYS A 360 24.45 108.58 35.12
N ALA A 361 24.38 107.24 35.10
CA ALA A 361 24.08 106.45 33.90
C ALA A 361 22.58 106.37 33.56
N LEU A 362 21.67 106.66 34.51
CA LEU A 362 20.23 106.56 34.32
C LEU A 362 19.68 107.37 33.14
N PRO A 363 20.10 108.63 32.88
CA PRO A 363 19.57 109.41 31.76
C PRO A 363 19.76 108.76 30.38
N GLN A 364 20.80 107.95 30.20
CA GLN A 364 21.04 107.23 28.95
C GLN A 364 20.20 105.95 28.83
N ARG A 365 19.76 105.39 29.96
CA ARG A 365 18.93 104.16 30.05
C ARG A 365 17.44 104.48 30.19
N LEU A 366 17.04 105.75 30.30
CA LEU A 366 15.64 106.18 30.32
C LEU A 366 14.87 105.77 29.06
N ASN A 367 15.55 105.66 27.91
CA ASN A 367 14.94 105.14 26.69
C ASN A 367 14.55 103.66 26.81
N ASP A 368 15.28 102.86 27.60
CA ASP A 368 14.92 101.46 27.85
C ASP A 368 13.69 101.36 28.76
N ALA A 369 13.59 102.23 29.78
CA ALA A 369 12.40 102.34 30.62
C ALA A 369 11.17 102.81 29.83
N LEU A 370 11.33 103.79 28.94
CA LEU A 370 10.27 104.25 28.05
C LEU A 370 9.87 103.17 27.03
N ALA A 371 10.84 102.42 26.48
CA ALA A 371 10.57 101.29 25.61
C ALA A 371 9.79 100.18 26.36
N TRP A 372 10.14 99.90 27.62
CA TRP A 372 9.40 98.96 28.46
C TRP A 372 7.96 99.43 28.73
N GLN A 373 7.76 100.72 29.06
CA GLN A 373 6.42 101.29 29.24
C GLN A 373 5.59 101.26 27.94
N ASN A 374 6.18 101.66 26.80
CA ASN A 374 5.49 101.71 25.52
C ASN A 374 5.10 100.31 25.02
N THR A 375 6.01 99.33 25.13
CA THR A 375 5.72 97.95 24.75
C THR A 375 4.69 97.30 25.68
N ALA A 376 4.69 97.62 26.98
CA ALA A 376 3.66 97.17 27.92
C ALA A 376 2.28 97.74 27.55
N ALA A 377 2.23 99.04 27.24
CA ALA A 377 1.01 99.71 26.80
C ALA A 377 0.51 99.16 25.46
N GLU A 378 1.42 98.79 24.56
CA GLU A 378 1.09 98.20 23.26
C GLU A 378 0.54 96.77 23.40
N VAL A 379 1.14 95.93 24.25
CA VAL A 379 0.58 94.61 24.60
C VAL A 379 -0.82 94.77 25.20
N ALA A 380 -1.03 95.69 26.14
CA ALA A 380 -2.35 95.94 26.73
C ALA A 380 -3.37 96.47 25.70
N ARG A 381 -2.94 97.32 24.76
CA ARG A 381 -3.77 97.84 23.66
C ARG A 381 -4.18 96.73 22.70
N LEU A 382 -3.23 95.90 22.26
CA LEU A 382 -3.46 94.78 21.36
C LEU A 382 -4.30 93.70 22.03
N ALA A 383 -4.03 93.37 23.31
CA ALA A 383 -4.81 92.40 24.07
C ALA A 383 -6.28 92.84 24.18
N LYS A 384 -6.54 94.14 24.39
CA LYS A 384 -7.89 94.69 24.39
C LYS A 384 -8.53 94.74 22.99
N HIS A 385 -7.74 95.06 21.96
CA HIS A 385 -8.23 95.10 20.58
C HIS A 385 -8.66 93.72 20.10
N HIS A 386 -7.86 92.71 20.41
CA HIS A 386 -8.08 91.31 20.04
C HIS A 386 -8.86 90.52 21.10
N GLU A 387 -9.40 91.20 22.13
CA GLU A 387 -10.21 90.58 23.18
C GLU A 387 -11.47 89.93 22.61
N GLU A 388 -12.07 90.61 21.63
CA GLU A 388 -13.09 89.98 20.81
C GLU A 388 -12.43 88.79 20.12
N ALA A 389 -11.56 88.95 19.12
CA ALA A 389 -10.93 87.91 18.26
C ALA A 389 -10.26 86.67 18.92
N LEU A 390 -9.82 86.74 20.18
CA LEU A 390 -9.23 85.61 20.92
C LEU A 390 -10.05 85.11 22.12
N GLY A 391 -11.03 85.89 22.59
CA GLY A 391 -11.93 85.47 23.66
C GLY A 391 -11.19 85.20 24.98
N GLY A 392 -11.44 84.05 25.61
CA GLY A 392 -10.81 83.66 26.88
C GLY A 392 -9.31 83.34 26.80
N TYR A 393 -8.72 83.31 25.60
CA TYR A 393 -7.33 82.88 25.36
C TYR A 393 -6.40 84.03 24.97
N VAL A 394 -6.75 85.28 25.29
CA VAL A 394 -5.90 86.45 25.04
C VAL A 394 -4.69 86.41 25.97
N PRO A 395 -3.45 86.23 25.45
CA PRO A 395 -2.25 86.13 26.26
C PRO A 395 -1.87 87.51 26.78
N ARG A 396 -1.62 87.60 28.10
CA ARG A 396 -1.18 88.83 28.78
C ARG A 396 0.32 88.87 29.01
N ASP A 397 0.96 87.70 29.00
CA ASP A 397 2.39 87.51 29.11
C ASP A 397 2.87 86.32 28.24
N GLU A 398 4.18 86.09 28.21
CA GLU A 398 4.76 84.98 27.42
C GLU A 398 4.37 83.58 27.96
N ASP A 399 3.97 83.46 29.23
CA ASP A 399 3.63 82.18 29.85
C ASP A 399 2.23 81.69 29.41
N GLU A 400 1.36 82.59 28.95
CA GLU A 400 0.03 82.28 28.42
C GLU A 400 0.02 81.91 26.91
N LEU A 401 1.09 82.22 26.17
CA LEU A 401 1.21 81.90 24.73
C LEU A 401 1.07 80.40 24.40
N PRO A 402 1.68 79.46 25.16
CA PRO A 402 1.51 78.02 24.89
C PRO A 402 0.05 77.56 24.97
N ALA A 403 -0.76 78.17 25.83
CA ALA A 403 -2.18 77.85 25.96
C ALA A 403 -2.98 78.29 24.73
N LEU A 404 -2.71 79.50 24.22
CA LEU A 404 -3.29 80.00 22.97
C LEU A 404 -2.89 79.12 21.77
N ASP A 405 -1.59 78.83 21.63
CA ASP A 405 -1.07 78.00 20.52
C ASP A 405 -1.69 76.58 20.55
N ALA A 406 -1.90 76.01 21.74
CA ALA A 406 -2.56 74.72 21.90
C ALA A 406 -4.03 74.76 21.42
N VAL A 407 -4.80 75.81 21.75
CA VAL A 407 -6.21 75.92 21.35
C VAL A 407 -6.32 76.21 19.85
N LEU A 408 -5.44 77.04 19.28
CA LEU A 408 -5.39 77.27 17.82
C LEU A 408 -5.07 75.99 17.06
N THR A 409 -4.14 75.17 17.58
CA THR A 409 -3.83 73.85 17.01
C THR A 409 -5.06 72.93 17.02
N VAL A 410 -5.82 72.93 18.13
CA VAL A 410 -7.09 72.20 18.23
C VAL A 410 -8.11 72.71 17.20
N ALA A 411 -8.24 74.03 17.06
CA ALA A 411 -9.17 74.66 16.11
C ALA A 411 -8.82 74.32 14.64
N ASP A 412 -7.55 74.41 14.28
CA ASP A 412 -7.04 74.03 12.95
C ASP A 412 -7.34 72.56 12.66
N ARG A 413 -7.13 71.68 13.65
CA ARG A 413 -7.37 70.25 13.49
C ARG A 413 -8.86 69.94 13.33
N ILE A 414 -9.73 70.58 14.11
CA ILE A 414 -11.18 70.47 13.93
C ILE A 414 -11.56 70.93 12.51
N ALA A 415 -11.10 72.11 12.08
CA ALA A 415 -11.40 72.65 10.75
C ALA A 415 -10.93 71.73 9.60
N GLU A 416 -9.79 71.04 9.78
CA GLU A 416 -9.31 70.03 8.84
C GLU A 416 -10.23 68.80 8.79
N LEU A 417 -10.63 68.27 9.95
CA LEU A 417 -11.50 67.09 10.08
C LEU A 417 -12.93 67.36 9.59
N THR A 418 -13.40 68.61 9.70
CA THR A 418 -14.77 69.03 9.36
C THR A 418 -14.89 69.75 8.02
N ARG A 419 -13.86 69.68 7.17
CA ARG A 419 -13.82 70.39 5.88
C ARG A 419 -14.98 69.96 4.98
N GLY A 420 -15.76 70.93 4.49
CA GLY A 420 -16.86 70.71 3.54
C GLY A 420 -18.20 70.33 4.16
N ILE A 421 -18.37 70.45 5.48
CA ILE A 421 -19.63 70.19 6.18
C ILE A 421 -20.52 71.45 6.20
N GLU A 422 -21.80 71.25 5.92
CA GLU A 422 -22.82 72.33 5.90
C GLU A 422 -23.41 72.60 7.30
N GLN A 423 -23.47 71.60 8.19
CA GLN A 423 -24.09 71.70 9.53
C GLN A 423 -23.14 72.26 10.60
N ARG A 424 -22.61 73.47 10.36
CA ARG A 424 -21.64 74.11 11.27
C ARG A 424 -22.20 74.43 12.65
N ASP A 425 -23.48 74.76 12.73
CA ASP A 425 -24.14 75.10 14.01
C ASP A 425 -24.10 73.94 15.02
N LEU A 426 -24.22 72.70 14.55
CA LEU A 426 -24.18 71.51 15.38
C LEU A 426 -22.76 71.25 15.92
N LEU A 427 -21.73 71.48 15.10
CA LEU A 427 -20.33 71.39 15.51
C LEU A 427 -20.00 72.43 16.59
N THR A 428 -20.37 73.68 16.36
CA THR A 428 -20.16 74.78 17.32
C THR A 428 -20.86 74.51 18.65
N ALA A 429 -22.10 74.01 18.63
CA ALA A 429 -22.85 73.68 19.84
C ALA A 429 -22.25 72.54 20.69
N ARG A 430 -21.29 71.78 20.15
CA ARG A 430 -20.68 70.61 20.82
C ARG A 430 -19.21 70.79 21.14
N LEU A 431 -18.48 71.55 20.31
CA LEU A 431 -17.03 71.64 20.36
C LEU A 431 -16.52 72.98 20.94
N ALA A 432 -17.36 73.99 21.08
CA ALA A 432 -16.93 75.31 21.57
C ALA A 432 -16.76 75.38 23.11
N ASP A 433 -15.86 76.23 23.58
CA ASP A 433 -15.54 76.45 25.00
C ASP A 433 -16.72 76.80 25.91
N GLY A 434 -17.72 77.53 25.41
CA GLY A 434 -18.92 77.98 26.13
C GLY A 434 -20.03 76.93 26.31
N THR A 435 -19.79 75.67 25.93
CA THR A 435 -20.77 74.58 26.01
C THR A 435 -20.37 73.56 27.08
N GLU A 436 -21.32 73.01 27.84
CA GLU A 436 -21.00 71.95 28.80
C GLU A 436 -20.46 70.71 28.05
N PRO A 437 -19.27 70.17 28.42
CA PRO A 437 -18.71 69.02 27.71
C PRO A 437 -19.65 67.81 27.81
N ASP A 438 -20.14 67.32 26.67
CA ASP A 438 -20.90 66.08 26.64
C ASP A 438 -19.94 64.90 26.77
N PRO A 439 -20.06 64.02 27.79
CA PRO A 439 -19.21 62.84 27.90
C PRO A 439 -19.52 61.75 26.87
N LEU A 440 -20.67 61.81 26.19
CA LEU A 440 -21.16 60.76 25.29
C LEU A 440 -20.23 60.50 24.09
N PRO A 441 -19.76 61.51 23.31
CA PRO A 441 -18.79 61.29 22.24
C PRO A 441 -17.53 60.56 22.70
N GLY A 442 -16.94 60.97 23.83
CA GLY A 442 -15.74 60.33 24.39
C GLY A 442 -16.00 58.90 24.90
N LEU A 443 -17.20 58.61 25.43
CA LEU A 443 -17.61 57.24 25.80
C LEU A 443 -17.76 56.34 24.57
N LEU A 444 -18.45 56.82 23.52
CA LEU A 444 -18.62 56.08 22.27
C LEU A 444 -17.27 55.85 21.58
N ALA A 445 -16.41 56.87 21.53
CA ALA A 445 -15.08 56.75 20.93
C ALA A 445 -14.21 55.70 21.65
N ARG A 446 -14.22 55.68 23.00
CA ARG A 446 -13.55 54.62 23.77
C ARG A 446 -14.12 53.23 23.51
N GLY A 447 -15.44 53.09 23.44
CA GLY A 447 -16.10 51.82 23.10
C GLY A 447 -15.73 51.30 21.71
N ILE A 448 -15.71 52.20 20.71
CA ILE A 448 -15.31 51.90 19.33
C ILE A 448 -13.84 51.48 19.27
N ARG A 449 -12.92 52.23 19.91
CA ARG A 449 -11.49 51.87 19.98
C ARG A 449 -11.30 50.50 20.66
N GLY A 450 -11.99 50.24 21.76
CA GLY A 450 -11.96 48.94 22.44
C GLY A 450 -12.44 47.78 21.56
N ALA A 451 -13.52 47.99 20.81
CA ALA A 451 -14.01 47.00 19.85
C ALA A 451 -13.02 46.75 18.70
N MET A 452 -12.35 47.79 18.19
CA MET A 452 -11.28 47.65 17.17
C MET A 452 -10.06 46.91 17.72
N VAL A 453 -9.61 47.21 18.94
CA VAL A 453 -8.51 46.48 19.60
C VAL A 453 -8.86 45.00 19.77
N SER A 454 -10.08 44.70 20.25
CA SER A 454 -10.56 43.33 20.40
C SER A 454 -10.63 42.60 19.05
N TRP A 455 -11.09 43.28 18.00
CA TRP A 455 -11.09 42.71 16.65
C TRP A 455 -9.66 42.43 16.15
N CYS A 456 -8.72 43.37 16.30
CA CYS A 456 -7.32 43.17 15.90
C CYS A 456 -6.70 41.97 16.64
N ALA A 457 -6.88 41.88 17.96
CA ALA A 457 -6.38 40.76 18.75
C ALA A 457 -6.98 39.42 18.29
N ALA A 458 -8.30 39.38 18.06
CA ALA A 458 -8.99 38.17 17.57
C ALA A 458 -8.55 37.79 16.15
N ALA A 459 -8.38 38.76 15.25
CA ALA A 459 -7.93 38.53 13.89
C ALA A 459 -6.50 38.01 13.84
N THR A 460 -5.58 38.61 14.62
CA THR A 460 -4.19 38.14 14.75
C THR A 460 -4.13 36.71 15.27
N TYR A 461 -4.85 36.40 16.36
CA TYR A 461 -4.92 35.04 16.90
C TYR A 461 -5.45 34.02 15.88
N ARG A 462 -6.52 34.38 15.14
CA ARG A 462 -7.10 33.50 14.12
C ARG A 462 -6.18 33.30 12.92
N VAL A 463 -5.42 34.32 12.53
CA VAL A 463 -4.37 34.22 11.50
C VAL A 463 -3.28 33.24 11.96
N GLU A 464 -2.76 33.40 13.18
CA GLU A 464 -1.74 32.53 13.74
C GLU A 464 -2.24 31.08 13.82
N ARG A 465 -3.44 30.88 14.37
CA ARG A 465 -4.07 29.55 14.46
C ARG A 465 -4.24 28.90 13.08
N TRP A 466 -4.66 29.65 12.06
CA TRP A 466 -4.76 29.13 10.70
C TRP A 466 -3.38 28.80 10.12
N SER A 467 -2.37 29.66 10.31
CA SER A 467 -1.00 29.40 9.85
C SER A 467 -0.42 28.12 10.48
N GLU A 468 -0.62 27.91 11.78
CA GLU A 468 -0.20 26.68 12.48
C GLU A 468 -0.96 25.46 11.97
N SER A 469 -2.30 25.54 11.89
CA SER A 469 -3.14 24.39 11.49
C SER A 469 -2.95 24.01 10.03
N SER A 470 -2.77 25.00 9.13
CA SER A 470 -2.50 24.75 7.71
C SER A 470 -1.10 24.19 7.46
N ALA A 471 -0.10 24.63 8.23
CA ALA A 471 1.24 24.03 8.23
C ALA A 471 1.19 22.57 8.75
N ALA A 472 0.50 22.32 9.86
CA ALA A 472 0.32 20.98 10.40
C ALA A 472 -0.39 20.05 9.38
N LEU A 473 -1.44 20.54 8.72
CA LEU A 473 -2.15 19.79 7.67
C LEU A 473 -1.23 19.51 6.46
N HIS A 474 -0.42 20.48 6.06
CA HIS A 474 0.55 20.34 4.97
C HIS A 474 1.65 19.31 5.31
N ASP A 475 2.14 19.30 6.55
CA ASP A 475 3.19 18.40 7.02
C ASP A 475 2.78 16.93 7.10
N LEU A 476 1.47 16.65 7.07
CA LEU A 476 0.95 15.30 6.97
C LEU A 476 1.29 14.61 5.65
N PHE A 477 1.66 15.34 4.59
CA PHE A 477 1.86 14.78 3.26
C PHE A 477 3.33 14.74 2.82
N GLU A 478 3.70 13.83 1.92
CA GLU A 478 5.00 13.76 1.22
C GLU A 478 5.26 14.95 0.30
N GLU A 479 6.53 15.26 0.06
CA GLU A 479 6.98 16.45 -0.71
C GLU A 479 6.22 16.67 -2.04
N PRO A 480 5.94 15.64 -2.87
CA PRO A 480 5.21 15.86 -4.13
C PRO A 480 3.79 16.39 -3.90
N ARG A 481 3.10 15.92 -2.87
CA ARG A 481 1.74 16.35 -2.53
C ARG A 481 1.75 17.67 -1.77
N GLN A 482 2.75 17.90 -0.91
CA GLN A 482 2.99 19.18 -0.27
C GLN A 482 3.09 20.33 -1.29
N ALA A 483 3.85 20.15 -2.36
CA ALA A 483 3.98 21.16 -3.41
C ALA A 483 2.64 21.51 -4.08
N GLN A 484 1.75 20.52 -4.26
CA GLN A 484 0.40 20.72 -4.81
C GLN A 484 -0.50 21.47 -3.82
N LEU A 485 -0.46 21.07 -2.54
CA LEU A 485 -1.30 21.66 -1.49
C LEU A 485 -0.86 23.09 -1.10
N SER A 486 0.42 23.44 -1.25
CA SER A 486 0.92 24.78 -0.89
C SER A 486 0.15 25.90 -1.60
N LEU A 487 -0.13 25.74 -2.91
CA LEU A 487 -0.89 26.73 -3.67
C LEU A 487 -2.34 26.87 -3.21
N ALA A 488 -2.93 25.77 -2.73
CA ALA A 488 -4.31 25.76 -2.29
C ALA A 488 -4.46 26.27 -0.84
N LEU A 489 -3.64 25.77 0.09
CA LEU A 489 -3.74 26.10 1.52
C LEU A 489 -3.21 27.51 1.86
N PHE A 490 -2.15 27.97 1.19
CA PHE A 490 -1.55 29.28 1.46
C PHE A 490 -1.98 30.37 0.45
N GLY A 491 -2.94 30.06 -0.41
CA GLY A 491 -3.51 30.99 -1.39
C GLY A 491 -4.67 31.81 -0.81
N THR A 492 -5.77 31.84 -1.54
CA THR A 492 -7.02 32.50 -1.12
C THR A 492 -7.84 31.62 -0.16
N PHE A 493 -8.70 32.24 0.64
CA PHE A 493 -9.60 31.52 1.54
C PHE A 493 -10.53 30.56 0.80
N ASP A 494 -10.95 30.88 -0.42
CA ASP A 494 -11.77 29.99 -1.25
C ASP A 494 -10.99 28.75 -1.70
N GLN A 495 -9.72 28.92 -2.11
CA GLN A 495 -8.85 27.80 -2.48
C GLN A 495 -8.53 26.91 -1.27
N ALA A 496 -8.25 27.51 -0.12
CA ALA A 496 -8.03 26.79 1.12
C ALA A 496 -9.27 26.01 1.55
N GLN A 497 -10.45 26.64 1.44
CA GLN A 497 -11.73 26.00 1.74
C GLN A 497 -11.97 24.81 0.80
N GLN A 498 -11.76 24.98 -0.50
CA GLN A 498 -11.91 23.91 -1.47
C GLN A 498 -11.01 22.72 -1.14
N ALA A 499 -9.73 22.96 -0.83
CA ALA A 499 -8.80 21.88 -0.47
C ALA A 499 -9.22 21.15 0.83
N VAL A 500 -9.66 21.91 1.84
CA VAL A 500 -10.18 21.34 3.10
C VAL A 500 -11.46 20.52 2.84
N ASP A 501 -12.38 21.02 2.03
CA ASP A 501 -13.64 20.36 1.71
C ASP A 501 -13.42 19.08 0.88
N GLU A 502 -12.50 19.11 -0.08
CA GLU A 502 -12.09 17.92 -0.86
C GLU A 502 -11.54 16.81 0.05
N LEU A 503 -10.73 17.15 1.05
CA LEU A 503 -10.23 16.21 2.05
C LEU A 503 -11.36 15.70 2.96
N ARG A 504 -12.25 16.58 3.42
CA ARG A 504 -13.40 16.24 4.28
C ARG A 504 -14.44 15.37 3.57
N ALA A 505 -14.58 15.50 2.25
CA ALA A 505 -15.51 14.70 1.45
C ALA A 505 -15.15 13.21 1.44
N ASN A 506 -13.88 12.86 1.75
CA ASN A 506 -13.43 11.47 1.87
C ASN A 506 -12.91 11.17 3.29
N PRO A 507 -13.79 11.03 4.30
CA PRO A 507 -13.39 10.87 5.69
C PRO A 507 -12.70 9.53 5.97
N ARG A 508 -12.95 8.49 5.14
CA ARG A 508 -12.28 7.18 5.23
C ARG A 508 -11.00 7.08 4.39
N GLY A 509 -10.66 8.16 3.68
CA GLY A 509 -9.51 8.20 2.79
C GLY A 509 -8.16 7.96 3.47
N PRO A 510 -7.92 8.45 4.71
CA PRO A 510 -6.69 8.16 5.43
C PRO A 510 -6.50 6.67 5.72
N GLU A 511 -7.53 5.97 6.24
CA GLU A 511 -7.44 4.54 6.53
C GLU A 511 -7.29 3.73 5.24
N GLU A 512 -7.98 4.13 4.17
CA GLU A 512 -7.86 3.51 2.84
C GLU A 512 -6.45 3.66 2.27
N TRP A 513 -5.84 4.85 2.36
CA TRP A 513 -4.46 5.09 1.94
C TRP A 513 -3.47 4.24 2.73
N GLN A 514 -3.63 4.18 4.05
CA GLN A 514 -2.73 3.42 4.92
C GLN A 514 -2.83 1.91 4.64
N ALA A 515 -4.04 1.38 4.45
CA ALA A 515 -4.26 -0.01 4.11
C ALA A 515 -3.65 -0.36 2.73
N TYR A 516 -3.86 0.52 1.75
CA TYR A 516 -3.25 0.41 0.42
C TYR A 516 -1.72 0.41 0.49
N ARG A 517 -1.13 1.36 1.23
CA ARG A 517 0.33 1.49 1.40
C ARG A 517 0.92 0.28 2.11
N SER A 518 0.31 -0.18 3.19
CA SER A 518 0.77 -1.35 3.94
C SER A 518 0.80 -2.60 3.07
N GLY A 519 -0.23 -2.81 2.25
CA GLY A 519 -0.26 -3.91 1.28
C GLY A 519 0.80 -3.76 0.18
N LEU A 520 0.95 -2.55 -0.38
CA LEU A 520 1.98 -2.27 -1.37
C LEU A 520 3.39 -2.49 -0.84
N ASP A 521 3.68 -2.13 0.40
CA ASP A 521 5.02 -2.25 0.98
C ASP A 521 5.43 -3.72 1.14
N VAL A 522 4.47 -4.60 1.46
CA VAL A 522 4.69 -6.06 1.44
C VAL A 522 4.96 -6.55 0.01
N LEU A 523 4.16 -6.11 -0.97
CA LEU A 523 4.42 -6.46 -2.38
C LEU A 523 5.80 -5.97 -2.85
N ALA A 524 6.19 -4.76 -2.44
CA ALA A 524 7.47 -4.14 -2.79
C ALA A 524 8.67 -4.84 -2.14
N HIS A 525 8.51 -5.32 -0.90
CA HIS A 525 9.53 -6.13 -0.22
C HIS A 525 9.93 -7.37 -1.04
N HIS A 526 8.96 -7.97 -1.74
CA HIS A 526 9.19 -9.10 -2.62
C HIS A 526 9.41 -8.71 -4.10
N GLY A 527 9.37 -7.42 -4.44
CA GLY A 527 9.54 -6.88 -5.80
C GLY A 527 8.38 -7.16 -6.74
N VAL A 528 7.16 -7.31 -6.22
CA VAL A 528 5.94 -7.65 -6.98
C VAL A 528 4.98 -6.46 -7.09
N ASP A 529 5.31 -5.32 -6.48
CA ASP A 529 4.54 -4.08 -6.45
C ASP A 529 4.25 -3.50 -7.84
N GLU A 530 5.14 -3.71 -8.82
CA GLU A 530 4.94 -3.27 -10.22
C GLU A 530 3.68 -3.84 -10.89
N LEU A 531 3.10 -4.91 -10.35
CA LEU A 531 1.87 -5.50 -10.88
C LEU A 531 0.65 -4.63 -10.64
N VAL A 532 0.62 -3.84 -9.56
CA VAL A 532 -0.51 -2.97 -9.20
C VAL A 532 -0.74 -1.86 -10.25
N PRO A 533 0.25 -0.98 -10.55
CA PRO A 533 0.05 0.06 -11.56
C PRO A 533 -0.19 -0.53 -12.96
N ARG A 534 0.45 -1.67 -13.30
CA ARG A 534 0.20 -2.38 -14.57
C ARG A 534 -1.21 -2.95 -14.67
N ALA A 535 -1.78 -3.42 -13.57
CA ALA A 535 -3.15 -3.89 -13.53
C ALA A 535 -4.15 -2.73 -13.72
N VAL A 536 -3.88 -1.56 -13.13
CA VAL A 536 -4.65 -0.34 -13.35
C VAL A 536 -4.57 0.11 -14.81
N GLU A 537 -3.37 0.20 -15.39
CA GLU A 537 -3.16 0.60 -16.79
C GLU A 537 -3.91 -0.29 -17.79
N ARG A 538 -4.04 -1.59 -17.49
CA ARG A 538 -4.78 -2.55 -18.32
C ARG A 538 -6.28 -2.63 -17.99
N GLY A 539 -6.77 -1.84 -17.03
CA GLY A 539 -8.17 -1.80 -16.63
C GLY A 539 -8.66 -3.08 -15.98
N PHE A 540 -7.80 -3.76 -15.21
CA PHE A 540 -8.20 -4.98 -14.51
C PHE A 540 -9.10 -4.66 -13.31
N LEU A 541 -10.06 -5.56 -13.06
CA LEU A 541 -10.93 -5.47 -11.90
C LEU A 541 -10.13 -5.72 -10.60
N PRO A 542 -10.41 -4.98 -9.51
CA PRO A 542 -9.63 -5.06 -8.26
C PRO A 542 -9.60 -6.47 -7.68
N GLU A 543 -10.70 -7.21 -7.77
CA GLU A 543 -10.88 -8.54 -7.17
C GLU A 543 -9.98 -9.59 -7.84
N ARG A 544 -9.47 -9.28 -9.03
CA ARG A 544 -8.56 -10.17 -9.77
C ARG A 544 -7.10 -9.99 -9.36
N LEU A 545 -6.73 -8.92 -8.65
CA LEU A 545 -5.34 -8.66 -8.28
C LEU A 545 -4.67 -9.84 -7.55
N PRO A 546 -5.27 -10.49 -6.53
CA PRO A 546 -4.63 -11.62 -5.86
C PRO A 546 -4.33 -12.78 -6.81
N ALA A 547 -5.26 -13.11 -7.70
CA ALA A 547 -5.07 -14.16 -8.69
C ALA A 547 -3.98 -13.81 -9.72
N VAL A 548 -3.90 -12.53 -10.12
CA VAL A 548 -2.86 -12.03 -11.03
C VAL A 548 -1.48 -12.10 -10.38
N VAL A 549 -1.37 -11.71 -9.10
CA VAL A 549 -0.13 -11.83 -8.31
C VAL A 549 0.27 -13.30 -8.16
N GLU A 550 -0.67 -14.18 -7.78
CA GLU A 550 -0.42 -15.62 -7.68
C GLU A 550 0.11 -16.19 -9.00
N GLN A 551 -0.58 -15.91 -10.10
CA GLN A 551 -0.23 -16.41 -11.42
C GLN A 551 1.15 -15.92 -11.84
N ALA A 552 1.46 -14.65 -11.65
CA ALA A 552 2.73 -14.05 -12.06
C ALA A 552 3.92 -14.64 -11.26
N VAL A 553 3.76 -14.81 -9.94
CA VAL A 553 4.78 -15.39 -9.06
C VAL A 553 5.02 -16.87 -9.39
N LEU A 554 3.95 -17.68 -9.45
CA LEU A 554 4.04 -19.11 -9.75
C LEU A 554 4.60 -19.38 -11.14
N LYS A 555 4.22 -18.56 -12.13
CA LYS A 555 4.73 -18.63 -13.50
C LYS A 555 6.22 -18.34 -13.56
N CYS A 556 6.67 -17.29 -12.87
CA CYS A 556 8.09 -16.94 -12.80
C CYS A 556 8.91 -18.07 -12.14
N TRP A 557 8.39 -18.64 -11.04
CA TRP A 557 9.02 -19.79 -10.37
C TRP A 557 9.11 -21.01 -11.29
N ALA A 558 8.03 -21.35 -12.00
CA ALA A 558 7.99 -22.50 -12.91
C ALA A 558 8.94 -22.31 -14.11
N ASP A 559 8.95 -21.13 -14.73
CA ASP A 559 9.83 -20.81 -15.85
C ASP A 559 11.31 -20.90 -15.46
N ASP A 560 11.64 -20.48 -14.25
CA ASP A 560 12.99 -20.56 -13.70
C ASP A 560 13.44 -22.00 -13.45
N LEU A 561 12.56 -22.81 -12.85
CA LEU A 561 12.84 -24.21 -12.59
C LEU A 561 13.03 -25.01 -13.88
N LEU A 562 12.18 -24.75 -14.89
CA LEU A 562 12.31 -25.33 -16.24
C LEU A 562 13.59 -24.89 -16.97
N ALA A 563 14.16 -23.74 -16.60
CA ALA A 563 15.41 -23.24 -17.18
C ALA A 563 16.67 -23.79 -16.49
N THR A 564 16.57 -24.22 -15.23
CA THR A 564 17.72 -24.57 -14.38
C THR A 564 17.88 -26.08 -14.14
N ASP A 565 16.79 -26.84 -14.01
CA ASP A 565 16.85 -28.29 -13.78
C ASP A 565 17.02 -29.05 -15.12
N THR A 566 18.21 -29.60 -15.35
CA THR A 566 18.54 -30.30 -16.60
C THR A 566 17.69 -31.55 -16.83
N ARG A 567 17.12 -32.16 -15.79
CA ARG A 567 16.18 -33.29 -15.92
C ARG A 567 14.84 -32.86 -16.53
N LEU A 568 14.52 -31.58 -16.45
CA LEU A 568 13.34 -30.95 -17.03
C LEU A 568 13.64 -30.27 -18.38
N ALA A 569 14.86 -30.42 -18.90
CA ALA A 569 15.25 -29.85 -20.20
C ALA A 569 14.43 -30.39 -21.38
N ILE A 570 13.76 -31.54 -21.20
CA ILE A 570 12.73 -32.08 -22.09
C ILE A 570 11.53 -31.13 -22.04
N THR A 571 11.58 -30.08 -22.87
CA THR A 571 10.80 -28.86 -22.69
C THR A 571 9.55 -28.77 -23.56
N ARG A 572 9.30 -29.73 -24.46
CA ARG A 572 8.07 -29.81 -25.27
C ARG A 572 7.40 -31.16 -25.08
N SER A 573 6.08 -31.17 -24.91
CA SER A 573 5.30 -32.44 -24.85
C SER A 573 5.53 -33.30 -26.08
N ALA A 574 5.67 -32.69 -27.27
CA ALA A 574 6.02 -33.42 -28.48
C ALA A 574 7.32 -34.24 -28.32
N ASP A 575 8.31 -33.71 -27.60
CA ASP A 575 9.58 -34.41 -27.36
C ASP A 575 9.45 -35.49 -26.28
N LEU A 576 8.52 -35.32 -25.32
CA LEU A 576 8.22 -36.32 -24.29
C LEU A 576 7.38 -37.47 -24.87
N ASP A 577 6.33 -37.17 -25.63
CA ASP A 577 5.47 -38.15 -26.29
C ASP A 577 6.28 -39.00 -27.28
N VAL A 578 7.19 -38.38 -28.03
CA VAL A 578 8.14 -39.08 -28.90
C VAL A 578 9.07 -39.99 -28.09
N ARG A 579 9.65 -39.52 -26.97
CA ARG A 579 10.49 -40.38 -26.10
C ARG A 579 9.72 -41.55 -25.49
N VAL A 580 8.47 -41.33 -25.08
CA VAL A 580 7.59 -42.38 -24.55
C VAL A 580 7.30 -43.41 -25.65
N ALA A 581 6.98 -42.97 -26.86
CA ALA A 581 6.78 -43.86 -28.01
C ALA A 581 8.05 -44.65 -28.36
N ASP A 582 9.22 -43.99 -28.36
CA ASP A 582 10.52 -44.63 -28.56
C ASP A 582 10.83 -45.70 -27.51
N PHE A 583 10.50 -45.41 -26.24
CA PHE A 583 10.66 -46.37 -25.15
C PHE A 583 9.74 -47.58 -25.33
N GLN A 584 8.46 -47.35 -25.65
CA GLN A 584 7.50 -48.43 -25.91
C GLN A 584 7.93 -49.32 -27.08
N GLU A 585 8.50 -48.73 -28.13
CA GLU A 585 9.03 -49.50 -29.26
C GLU A 585 10.27 -50.31 -28.88
N ALA A 586 11.24 -49.70 -28.20
CA ALA A 586 12.44 -50.39 -27.73
C ALA A 586 12.10 -51.53 -26.76
N ASP A 587 11.17 -51.32 -25.83
CA ASP A 587 10.70 -52.33 -24.88
C ASP A 587 10.01 -53.52 -25.58
N ARG A 588 9.12 -53.25 -26.55
CA ARG A 588 8.48 -54.31 -27.35
C ARG A 588 9.50 -55.17 -28.10
N ARG A 589 10.51 -54.54 -28.71
CA ARG A 589 11.60 -55.25 -29.42
C ARG A 589 12.45 -56.07 -28.47
N LEU A 590 12.76 -55.54 -27.28
CA LEU A 590 13.50 -56.24 -26.23
C LEU A 590 12.75 -57.49 -25.77
N VAL A 591 11.44 -57.39 -25.51
CA VAL A 591 10.61 -58.55 -25.12
C VAL A 591 10.62 -59.62 -26.22
N ALA A 592 10.47 -59.22 -27.49
CA ALA A 592 10.53 -60.14 -28.62
C ALA A 592 11.90 -60.85 -28.70
N ALA A 593 13.00 -60.10 -28.63
CA ALA A 593 14.35 -60.67 -28.73
C ALA A 593 14.73 -61.56 -27.53
N ALA A 594 14.32 -61.16 -26.32
CA ALA A 594 14.51 -61.97 -25.10
C ALA A 594 13.75 -63.30 -25.19
N SER A 595 12.52 -63.28 -25.73
CA SER A 595 11.73 -64.50 -25.95
C SER A 595 12.43 -65.45 -26.93
N GLY A 596 13.03 -64.91 -28.01
CA GLY A 596 13.83 -65.67 -28.97
C GLY A 596 15.00 -66.41 -28.31
N ALA A 597 15.75 -65.75 -27.43
CA ALA A 597 16.86 -66.38 -26.69
C ALA A 597 16.39 -67.51 -25.75
N VAL A 598 15.20 -67.37 -25.15
CA VAL A 598 14.60 -68.44 -24.32
C VAL A 598 14.19 -69.64 -25.19
N ILE A 599 13.55 -69.38 -26.33
CA ILE A 599 13.15 -70.40 -27.31
C ILE A 599 14.38 -71.18 -27.79
N GLU A 600 15.46 -70.48 -28.16
CA GLU A 600 16.70 -71.10 -28.60
C GLU A 600 17.30 -72.02 -27.53
N ALA A 601 17.37 -71.53 -26.29
CA ALA A 601 17.93 -72.29 -25.18
C ALA A 601 17.08 -73.53 -24.86
N CYS A 602 15.75 -73.45 -24.96
CA CYS A 602 14.85 -74.59 -24.75
C CYS A 602 14.92 -75.59 -25.91
N ASN A 603 14.97 -75.13 -27.16
CA ASN A 603 15.13 -75.99 -28.34
C ASN A 603 16.46 -76.74 -28.31
N LYS A 604 17.56 -76.10 -27.88
CA LYS A 604 18.87 -76.76 -27.72
C LYS A 604 18.84 -77.95 -26.74
N ARG A 605 17.92 -77.93 -25.76
CA ARG A 605 17.76 -78.99 -24.75
C ARG A 605 16.80 -80.09 -25.16
N ARG A 606 16.06 -79.93 -26.27
CA ARG A 606 15.12 -80.93 -26.75
C ARG A 606 15.88 -82.20 -27.23
N PRO A 607 15.37 -83.41 -26.90
CA PRO A 607 15.91 -84.64 -27.48
C PRO A 607 15.83 -84.64 -29.01
N ARG A 608 16.94 -84.94 -29.70
CA ARG A 608 16.99 -84.99 -31.18
C ARG A 608 16.62 -86.36 -31.77
N GLN A 609 16.65 -87.43 -30.97
CA GLN A 609 16.33 -88.79 -31.38
C GLN A 609 15.07 -89.28 -30.63
N PHE A 610 14.07 -89.75 -31.37
CA PHE A 610 12.74 -90.09 -30.85
C PHE A 610 12.41 -91.60 -30.89
N SER A 611 13.39 -92.43 -31.24
CA SER A 611 13.20 -93.84 -31.62
C SER A 611 13.15 -94.84 -30.45
N GLY A 612 13.19 -94.39 -29.19
CA GLY A 612 13.10 -95.25 -28.01
C GLY A 612 12.77 -94.49 -26.70
N GLY A 613 12.44 -95.23 -25.63
CA GLY A 613 12.17 -94.67 -24.29
C GLY A 613 10.88 -93.86 -24.18
N ALA A 614 10.87 -92.83 -23.33
CA ALA A 614 9.70 -91.98 -23.09
C ALA A 614 9.13 -91.28 -24.33
N ALA A 615 9.99 -90.89 -25.29
CA ALA A 615 9.54 -90.24 -26.53
C ALA A 615 8.63 -91.16 -27.35
N ALA A 616 8.94 -92.46 -27.41
CA ALA A 616 8.11 -93.47 -28.07
C ALA A 616 6.78 -93.70 -27.32
N VAL A 617 6.78 -93.60 -25.98
CA VAL A 617 5.57 -93.68 -25.16
C VAL A 617 4.63 -92.52 -25.46
N ILE A 618 5.14 -91.28 -25.55
CA ILE A 618 4.36 -90.09 -25.92
C ILE A 618 3.70 -90.30 -27.29
N LYS A 619 4.50 -90.66 -28.31
CA LYS A 619 4.02 -90.86 -29.68
C LYS A 619 2.93 -91.94 -29.76
N ARG A 620 3.19 -93.11 -29.16
CA ARG A 620 2.22 -94.21 -29.10
C ARG A 620 0.92 -93.78 -28.42
N GLN A 621 0.99 -93.03 -27.33
CA GLN A 621 -0.20 -92.59 -26.60
C GLN A 621 -1.02 -91.53 -27.37
N ALA A 622 -0.38 -90.73 -28.22
CA ALA A 622 -1.04 -89.77 -29.07
C ALA A 622 -1.76 -90.42 -30.28
N GLU A 623 -1.19 -91.49 -30.85
CA GLU A 623 -1.76 -92.27 -31.97
C GLU A 623 -2.98 -93.14 -31.56
N LEU A 624 -3.15 -93.44 -30.26
CA LEU A 624 -4.28 -94.23 -29.77
C LEU A 624 -5.63 -93.53 -30.02
N LYS A 625 -6.65 -94.29 -30.45
CA LYS A 625 -8.02 -93.78 -30.62
C LYS A 625 -8.87 -93.87 -29.36
N ARG A 626 -8.58 -94.83 -28.46
CA ARG A 626 -9.28 -95.12 -27.19
C ARG A 626 -8.29 -95.73 -26.19
N ARG A 627 -8.66 -95.78 -24.89
CA ARG A 627 -7.86 -96.36 -23.78
C ARG A 627 -6.49 -95.69 -23.58
N HIS A 628 -6.47 -94.35 -23.59
CA HIS A 628 -5.28 -93.59 -23.22
C HIS A 628 -4.89 -93.82 -21.76
N MET A 629 -3.59 -93.81 -21.50
CA MET A 629 -2.99 -93.88 -20.17
C MET A 629 -3.49 -92.73 -19.28
N PRO A 630 -3.71 -92.94 -17.96
CA PRO A 630 -3.94 -91.86 -17.02
C PRO A 630 -2.80 -90.83 -17.09
N VAL A 631 -3.13 -89.53 -17.01
CA VAL A 631 -2.15 -88.44 -17.14
C VAL A 631 -0.99 -88.61 -16.14
N ARG A 632 -1.27 -89.04 -14.91
CA ARG A 632 -0.27 -89.33 -13.88
C ARG A 632 0.72 -90.42 -14.26
N GLU A 633 0.25 -91.49 -14.88
CA GLU A 633 1.11 -92.59 -15.33
C GLU A 633 1.91 -92.18 -16.58
N LEU A 634 1.29 -91.41 -17.50
CA LEU A 634 1.96 -90.86 -18.67
C LEU A 634 3.13 -89.96 -18.26
N LEU A 635 2.87 -88.93 -17.45
CA LEU A 635 3.89 -88.01 -16.96
C LEU A 635 4.97 -88.73 -16.14
N GLY A 636 4.60 -89.74 -15.35
CA GLY A 636 5.56 -90.55 -14.59
C GLY A 636 6.53 -91.34 -15.47
N ARG A 637 6.04 -91.93 -16.57
CA ARG A 637 6.84 -92.71 -17.53
C ARG A 637 7.60 -91.84 -18.54
N THR A 638 7.24 -90.57 -18.67
CA THR A 638 7.82 -89.67 -19.67
C THR A 638 8.52 -88.44 -19.09
N ARG A 639 8.79 -88.45 -17.77
CA ARG A 639 9.32 -87.32 -17.00
C ARG A 639 10.58 -86.69 -17.59
N GLU A 640 11.48 -87.52 -18.09
CA GLU A 640 12.80 -87.14 -18.58
C GLU A 640 12.72 -86.38 -19.90
N VAL A 641 11.73 -86.70 -20.74
CA VAL A 641 11.48 -85.98 -21.99
C VAL A 641 10.57 -84.78 -21.75
N VAL A 642 9.50 -84.95 -20.97
CA VAL A 642 8.51 -83.90 -20.73
C VAL A 642 9.14 -82.68 -20.07
N ARG A 643 10.05 -82.84 -19.10
CA ARG A 643 10.76 -81.70 -18.48
C ARG A 643 11.61 -80.90 -19.46
N LEU A 644 12.13 -81.53 -20.51
CA LEU A 644 12.96 -80.87 -21.52
C LEU A 644 12.11 -80.07 -22.52
N ILE A 645 10.95 -80.61 -22.91
CA ILE A 645 10.07 -79.97 -23.91
C ILE A 645 9.02 -79.03 -23.30
N LYS A 646 8.63 -79.27 -22.05
CA LYS A 646 7.67 -78.50 -21.25
C LYS A 646 8.28 -78.17 -19.88
N PRO A 647 9.30 -77.28 -19.81
CA PRO A 647 10.00 -76.94 -18.57
C PRO A 647 9.13 -76.22 -17.53
N CYS A 648 7.99 -75.63 -17.91
CA CYS A 648 7.10 -74.94 -16.98
C CYS A 648 5.74 -75.65 -16.89
N PHE A 649 5.36 -76.07 -15.69
CA PHE A 649 4.05 -76.62 -15.38
C PHE A 649 3.20 -75.56 -14.66
N MET A 650 1.91 -75.46 -15.02
CA MET A 650 0.95 -74.53 -14.44
C MET A 650 -0.26 -75.29 -13.93
N MET A 651 -0.48 -75.26 -12.61
CA MET A 651 -1.43 -76.11 -11.91
C MET A 651 -2.03 -75.42 -10.67
N SER A 652 -3.15 -75.92 -10.17
CA SER A 652 -3.60 -75.69 -8.78
C SER A 652 -2.98 -76.73 -7.84
N PRO A 653 -2.88 -76.48 -6.52
CA PRO A 653 -2.39 -77.46 -5.55
C PRO A 653 -3.10 -78.81 -5.64
N LEU A 654 -4.42 -78.81 -5.87
CA LEU A 654 -5.21 -80.02 -6.09
C LEU A 654 -4.73 -80.80 -7.32
N THR A 655 -4.58 -80.13 -8.48
CA THR A 655 -4.13 -80.79 -9.71
C THR A 655 -2.71 -81.32 -9.64
N VAL A 656 -1.83 -80.71 -8.83
CA VAL A 656 -0.47 -81.23 -8.57
C VAL A 656 -0.56 -82.61 -7.94
N SER A 657 -1.38 -82.77 -6.90
CA SER A 657 -1.58 -84.07 -6.25
C SER A 657 -2.24 -85.12 -7.16
N GLN A 658 -3.15 -84.67 -8.04
CA GLN A 658 -3.93 -85.54 -8.93
C GLN A 658 -3.08 -86.08 -10.11
N PHE A 659 -2.29 -85.22 -10.75
CA PHE A 659 -1.62 -85.53 -12.01
C PHE A 659 -0.13 -85.83 -11.89
N LEU A 660 0.54 -85.49 -10.79
CA LEU A 660 1.98 -85.76 -10.64
C LEU A 660 2.25 -86.94 -9.68
N PRO A 661 3.13 -87.89 -10.04
CA PRO A 661 3.56 -88.94 -9.11
C PRO A 661 4.38 -88.33 -7.96
N ALA A 662 4.46 -88.99 -6.80
CA ALA A 662 5.08 -88.46 -5.57
C ALA A 662 6.54 -88.01 -5.74
N ASP A 663 7.27 -88.63 -6.66
CA ASP A 663 8.68 -88.43 -6.96
C ASP A 663 8.94 -87.46 -8.13
N TYR A 664 7.90 -86.80 -8.66
CA TYR A 664 8.06 -85.75 -9.68
C TYR A 664 8.62 -84.48 -9.04
N HIS A 665 9.82 -84.09 -9.48
CA HIS A 665 10.61 -83.00 -8.89
C HIS A 665 10.86 -81.85 -9.88
N PHE A 666 10.90 -80.62 -9.36
CA PHE A 666 11.13 -79.36 -10.06
C PHE A 666 12.33 -78.62 -9.45
N ASP A 667 12.93 -77.67 -10.17
CA ASP A 667 13.98 -76.83 -9.57
C ASP A 667 13.37 -75.72 -8.71
N VAL A 668 12.22 -75.18 -9.14
CA VAL A 668 11.55 -74.07 -8.47
C VAL A 668 10.05 -74.27 -8.47
N VAL A 669 9.40 -74.06 -7.32
CA VAL A 669 7.96 -73.85 -7.21
C VAL A 669 7.67 -72.38 -6.98
N ILE A 670 6.69 -71.85 -7.69
CA ILE A 670 6.24 -70.46 -7.60
C ILE A 670 4.76 -70.47 -7.25
N PHE A 671 4.39 -69.87 -6.12
CA PHE A 671 3.00 -69.60 -5.78
C PHE A 671 2.65 -68.16 -6.16
N ASP A 672 1.58 -67.98 -6.92
CA ASP A 672 0.94 -66.69 -7.17
C ASP A 672 -0.37 -66.62 -6.38
N GLU A 673 -0.76 -65.43 -5.94
CA GLU A 673 -1.89 -65.23 -5.01
C GLU A 673 -1.78 -66.08 -3.74
N ALA A 674 -0.56 -66.21 -3.20
CA ALA A 674 -0.25 -67.09 -2.07
C ALA A 674 -0.98 -66.72 -0.76
N SER A 675 -1.53 -65.50 -0.66
CA SER A 675 -2.43 -65.10 0.43
C SER A 675 -3.72 -65.90 0.44
N GLN A 676 -4.09 -66.54 -0.68
CA GLN A 676 -5.29 -67.37 -0.81
C GLN A 676 -5.01 -68.88 -0.71
N VAL A 677 -3.75 -69.30 -0.49
CA VAL A 677 -3.35 -70.71 -0.41
C VAL A 677 -3.04 -71.10 1.02
N ARG A 678 -3.60 -72.20 1.52
CA ARG A 678 -3.26 -72.71 2.87
C ARG A 678 -1.95 -73.51 2.83
N PRO A 679 -1.12 -73.48 3.89
CA PRO A 679 0.09 -74.29 3.98
C PRO A 679 -0.15 -75.79 3.77
N ALA A 680 -1.29 -76.30 4.24
CA ALA A 680 -1.69 -77.71 4.06
C ALA A 680 -1.89 -78.09 2.59
N ASP A 681 -2.46 -77.19 1.77
CA ASP A 681 -2.61 -77.41 0.33
C ASP A 681 -1.28 -77.24 -0.39
N ALA A 682 -0.49 -76.26 0.04
CA ALA A 682 0.79 -75.91 -0.57
C ALA A 682 1.88 -76.96 -0.35
N VAL A 683 1.87 -77.70 0.76
CA VAL A 683 2.94 -78.65 1.13
C VAL A 683 3.24 -79.64 0.01
N ASN A 684 2.19 -80.07 -0.71
CA ASN A 684 2.31 -81.06 -1.77
C ASN A 684 3.11 -80.57 -2.99
N CYS A 685 3.17 -79.26 -3.18
CA CYS A 685 3.96 -78.60 -4.22
C CYS A 685 5.35 -78.25 -3.70
N VAL A 686 5.45 -77.81 -2.44
CA VAL A 686 6.70 -77.32 -1.82
C VAL A 686 7.74 -78.43 -1.73
N TYR A 687 7.37 -79.63 -1.27
CA TYR A 687 8.36 -80.72 -1.11
C TYR A 687 8.93 -81.22 -2.45
N ARG A 688 8.34 -80.82 -3.58
CA ARG A 688 8.72 -81.25 -4.93
C ARG A 688 9.72 -80.33 -5.61
N ALA A 689 10.24 -79.31 -4.92
CA ALA A 689 11.16 -78.36 -5.51
C ALA A 689 12.32 -78.01 -4.59
N ASP A 690 13.46 -77.66 -5.19
CA ASP A 690 14.66 -77.21 -4.46
C ASP A 690 14.53 -75.76 -3.95
N SER A 691 13.59 -74.99 -4.51
CA SER A 691 13.42 -73.57 -4.20
C SER A 691 11.96 -73.15 -4.24
N LEU A 692 11.56 -72.32 -3.28
CA LEU A 692 10.21 -71.78 -3.13
C LEU A 692 10.21 -70.27 -3.39
N ILE A 693 9.32 -69.82 -4.27
CA ILE A 693 9.01 -68.41 -4.49
C ILE A 693 7.54 -68.19 -4.19
N VAL A 694 7.24 -67.22 -3.32
CA VAL A 694 5.88 -66.90 -2.89
C VAL A 694 5.58 -65.47 -3.29
N ALA A 695 4.52 -65.27 -4.08
CA ALA A 695 4.02 -63.98 -4.51
C ALA A 695 2.55 -63.82 -4.08
N GLY A 696 2.22 -62.67 -3.53
CA GLY A 696 0.87 -62.35 -3.05
C GLY A 696 0.87 -61.03 -2.29
N ASP A 697 -0.30 -60.65 -1.80
CA ASP A 697 -0.51 -59.41 -1.05
C ASP A 697 -1.37 -59.71 0.19
N GLU A 698 -0.82 -59.44 1.37
CA GLU A 698 -1.51 -59.66 2.66
C GLU A 698 -2.67 -58.68 2.89
N LYS A 699 -2.72 -57.57 2.13
CA LYS A 699 -3.83 -56.62 2.17
C LYS A 699 -4.98 -57.01 1.24
N GLN A 700 -4.84 -58.11 0.49
CA GLN A 700 -5.89 -58.69 -0.36
C GLN A 700 -6.56 -59.89 0.31
N LEU A 701 -7.53 -60.50 -0.38
CA LEU A 701 -8.40 -61.54 0.18
C LEU A 701 -7.60 -62.73 0.77
N PRO A 702 -7.94 -63.19 1.99
CA PRO A 702 -7.40 -64.42 2.58
C PRO A 702 -8.02 -65.69 1.94
N PRO A 703 -7.58 -66.90 2.31
CA PRO A 703 -8.16 -68.15 1.80
C PRO A 703 -9.65 -68.24 2.18
N THR A 704 -10.51 -68.70 1.27
CA THR A 704 -11.96 -68.80 1.52
C THR A 704 -12.36 -70.21 1.94
N SER A 705 -13.03 -70.36 3.08
CA SER A 705 -13.50 -71.62 3.67
C SER A 705 -14.92 -71.99 3.18
N PHE A 706 -15.11 -72.25 1.88
CA PHE A 706 -16.46 -72.60 1.38
C PHE A 706 -16.87 -74.07 1.65
N PHE A 707 -15.93 -74.94 2.08
CA PHE A 707 -16.17 -76.39 2.23
C PHE A 707 -15.92 -76.97 3.64
N ASP A 708 -15.40 -76.20 4.59
CA ASP A 708 -15.13 -76.70 5.95
C ASP A 708 -16.42 -76.79 6.80
N ALA A 709 -17.48 -76.06 6.43
CA ALA A 709 -18.75 -76.01 7.17
C ALA A 709 -19.62 -77.29 7.08
N ALA A 710 -19.17 -78.35 6.39
CA ALA A 710 -19.95 -79.57 6.16
C ALA A 710 -19.56 -80.76 7.07
N VAL A 711 -18.61 -80.56 8.00
CA VAL A 711 -18.11 -81.65 8.87
C VAL A 711 -18.30 -81.38 10.37
N GLU A 712 -18.99 -80.32 10.77
CA GLU A 712 -19.32 -80.12 12.19
C GLU A 712 -20.61 -80.86 12.56
N ASP A 713 -20.42 -81.88 13.40
CA ASP A 713 -21.39 -82.75 14.05
C ASP A 713 -22.23 -81.95 15.06
N ASP A 714 -23.52 -82.28 15.19
CA ASP A 714 -24.50 -81.65 16.09
C ASP A 714 -24.04 -81.75 17.56
N SER A 715 -23.33 -80.73 18.05
CA SER A 715 -23.17 -80.49 19.48
C SER A 715 -23.28 -78.99 19.77
N ASP A 716 -24.40 -78.62 20.39
CA ASP A 716 -24.70 -77.28 20.90
C ASP A 716 -23.80 -76.95 22.09
N GLU A 717 -22.62 -76.40 21.82
CA GLU A 717 -21.86 -75.59 22.77
C GLU A 717 -21.20 -74.45 21.99
N TYR A 718 -21.59 -73.20 22.29
CA TYR A 718 -21.03 -72.00 21.67
C TYR A 718 -19.56 -71.84 22.09
N ASP A 719 -18.65 -72.48 21.35
CA ASP A 719 -17.21 -72.23 21.44
C ASP A 719 -16.87 -71.13 20.42
N GLU A 720 -16.98 -69.87 20.85
CA GLU A 720 -16.68 -68.66 20.06
C GLU A 720 -15.17 -68.43 19.82
N ASP A 721 -14.31 -69.41 20.14
CA ASP A 721 -12.84 -69.32 20.06
C ASP A 721 -12.22 -70.45 19.20
N VAL A 722 -12.87 -70.88 18.12
CA VAL A 722 -12.11 -71.50 17.01
C VAL A 722 -11.42 -70.35 16.25
N PRO A 723 -10.09 -70.23 16.26
CA PRO A 723 -9.43 -69.13 15.58
C PRO A 723 -9.70 -69.25 14.08
N ASP A 724 -10.53 -68.36 13.56
CA ASP A 724 -10.83 -68.17 12.13
C ASP A 724 -9.62 -67.58 11.37
N THR A 725 -8.41 -67.83 11.88
CA THR A 725 -7.13 -67.31 11.41
C THR A 725 -6.33 -68.46 10.79
N PHE A 726 -6.85 -69.04 9.71
CA PHE A 726 -6.01 -69.90 8.89
C PHE A 726 -4.87 -69.07 8.31
N GLU A 727 -3.67 -69.33 8.79
CA GLU A 727 -2.43 -68.73 8.31
C GLU A 727 -2.25 -69.08 6.83
N SER A 728 -2.22 -68.08 5.93
CA SER A 728 -1.92 -68.31 4.52
C SER A 728 -0.45 -68.70 4.34
N LEU A 729 -0.13 -69.35 3.21
CA LEU A 729 1.26 -69.64 2.85
C LEU A 729 2.14 -68.39 2.87
N LEU A 730 1.60 -67.25 2.42
CA LEU A 730 2.30 -65.96 2.42
C LEU A 730 2.66 -65.50 3.85
N HIS A 731 1.71 -65.61 4.79
CA HIS A 731 1.92 -65.22 6.18
C HIS A 731 2.96 -66.11 6.86
N ALA A 732 2.84 -67.43 6.70
CA ALA A 732 3.80 -68.41 7.23
C ALA A 732 5.23 -68.16 6.71
N CYS A 733 5.36 -67.81 5.42
CA CYS A 733 6.65 -67.50 4.81
C CYS A 733 7.28 -66.21 5.35
N LYS A 734 6.47 -65.18 5.63
CA LYS A 734 6.92 -63.91 6.22
C LYS A 734 7.33 -64.07 7.68
N ALA A 735 6.61 -64.89 8.44
CA ALA A 735 6.99 -65.24 9.82
C ALA A 735 8.32 -66.02 9.87
N GLY A 736 8.59 -66.87 8.87
CA GLY A 736 9.75 -67.76 8.78
C GLY A 736 11.08 -67.15 8.31
N ALA A 737 11.27 -65.83 8.42
CA ALA A 737 12.50 -65.10 8.04
C ALA A 737 12.94 -65.22 6.56
N LEU A 738 12.02 -65.52 5.64
CA LEU A 738 12.31 -65.46 4.20
C LEU A 738 12.50 -64.00 3.74
N ARG A 739 13.35 -63.79 2.74
CA ARG A 739 13.65 -62.46 2.19
C ARG A 739 12.42 -61.88 1.48
N GLU A 740 11.87 -60.79 2.02
CA GLU A 740 10.79 -60.03 1.38
C GLU A 740 11.32 -59.05 0.31
N LEU A 741 10.58 -58.93 -0.80
CA LEU A 741 10.86 -57.98 -1.88
C LEU A 741 9.56 -57.26 -2.29
N SER A 742 9.36 -56.03 -1.82
CA SER A 742 8.14 -55.25 -2.10
C SER A 742 8.19 -54.56 -3.47
N LEU A 743 7.10 -54.69 -4.24
CA LEU A 743 6.92 -53.96 -5.50
C LEU A 743 6.23 -52.62 -5.22
N ARG A 744 6.87 -51.51 -5.61
CA ARG A 744 6.38 -50.15 -5.29
C ARG A 744 5.61 -49.46 -6.40
N TRP A 745 5.73 -49.90 -7.65
CA TRP A 745 5.12 -49.18 -8.78
C TRP A 745 3.72 -49.69 -9.09
N HIS A 746 2.74 -48.79 -9.10
CA HIS A 746 1.36 -49.11 -9.45
C HIS A 746 1.06 -48.73 -10.90
N TYR A 747 0.72 -49.74 -11.72
CA TYR A 747 0.46 -49.56 -13.15
C TYR A 747 -1.02 -49.68 -13.54
N ARG A 748 -1.90 -50.08 -12.61
CA ARG A 748 -3.29 -50.42 -12.94
C ARG A 748 -4.19 -49.18 -13.05
N SER A 749 -4.05 -48.24 -12.12
CA SER A 749 -4.87 -47.03 -12.12
C SER A 749 -4.32 -46.02 -13.11
N ARG A 750 -5.16 -45.59 -14.06
CA ARG A 750 -4.81 -44.53 -15.03
C ARG A 750 -4.75 -43.14 -14.39
N HIS A 751 -5.42 -42.96 -13.26
CA HIS A 751 -5.42 -41.75 -12.45
C HIS A 751 -5.04 -42.11 -11.02
N GLU A 752 -4.24 -41.25 -10.39
CA GLU A 752 -3.75 -41.45 -9.03
C GLU A 752 -4.87 -41.53 -8.00
N ASP A 753 -5.94 -40.72 -8.16
CA ASP A 753 -7.07 -40.67 -7.23
C ASP A 753 -7.72 -42.03 -6.96
N LEU A 754 -7.73 -42.92 -7.98
CA LEU A 754 -8.29 -44.27 -7.85
C LEU A 754 -7.50 -45.18 -6.91
N ILE A 755 -6.24 -44.86 -6.61
CA ILE A 755 -5.39 -45.62 -5.69
C ILE A 755 -4.96 -44.79 -4.48
N THR A 756 -5.07 -43.46 -4.51
CA THR A 756 -4.67 -42.56 -3.40
C THR A 756 -5.25 -43.00 -2.06
N PHE A 757 -6.55 -43.31 -2.01
CA PHE A 757 -7.18 -43.80 -0.79
C PHE A 757 -6.56 -45.11 -0.30
N SER A 758 -6.43 -46.11 -1.17
CA SER A 758 -5.88 -47.42 -0.79
C SER A 758 -4.39 -47.34 -0.42
N ASN A 759 -3.59 -46.57 -1.18
CA ASN A 759 -2.16 -46.36 -0.93
C ASN A 759 -1.93 -45.72 0.44
N ARG A 760 -2.73 -44.72 0.79
CA ARG A 760 -2.69 -44.08 2.12
C ARG A 760 -3.14 -45.03 3.23
N SER A 761 -4.26 -45.72 3.03
CA SER A 761 -4.94 -46.47 4.11
C SER A 761 -4.33 -47.84 4.38
N PHE A 762 -3.81 -48.53 3.35
CA PHE A 762 -3.32 -49.91 3.48
C PHE A 762 -1.82 -50.08 3.24
N TYR A 763 -1.17 -49.13 2.54
CA TYR A 763 0.22 -49.24 2.09
C TYR A 763 1.13 -48.07 2.51
N GLY A 764 0.67 -47.18 3.40
CA GLY A 764 1.49 -46.11 3.98
C GLY A 764 2.14 -45.17 2.95
N ASN A 765 1.48 -44.91 1.81
CA ASN A 765 2.02 -44.13 0.70
C ASN A 765 3.32 -44.68 0.07
N SER A 766 3.63 -45.97 0.26
CA SER A 766 4.84 -46.57 -0.33
C SER A 766 4.72 -46.81 -1.83
N MET A 767 3.51 -46.81 -2.40
CA MET A 767 3.33 -46.99 -3.84
C MET A 767 3.57 -45.70 -4.62
N VAL A 768 4.28 -45.83 -5.74
CA VAL A 768 4.53 -44.79 -6.73
C VAL A 768 3.51 -44.92 -7.84
N THR A 769 2.76 -43.84 -8.09
CA THR A 769 1.79 -43.70 -9.17
C THR A 769 2.35 -42.82 -10.29
N PHE A 770 1.77 -42.95 -11.48
CA PHE A 770 2.04 -42.02 -12.57
C PHE A 770 0.99 -40.90 -12.52
N PRO A 771 1.41 -39.62 -12.62
CA PRO A 771 0.48 -38.50 -12.59
C PRO A 771 -0.46 -38.58 -13.79
N GLY A 772 -1.77 -38.59 -13.51
CA GLY A 772 -2.80 -38.52 -14.53
C GLY A 772 -2.95 -37.10 -15.08
N SER A 773 -3.44 -36.95 -16.30
CA SER A 773 -3.87 -35.64 -16.79
C SER A 773 -5.18 -35.25 -16.07
N LEU A 774 -5.13 -34.26 -15.17
CA LEU A 774 -6.28 -33.88 -14.38
C LEU A 774 -7.35 -33.16 -15.22
N ALA A 775 -8.53 -33.77 -15.30
CA ALA A 775 -9.79 -33.07 -15.12
C ALA A 775 -10.22 -33.30 -13.65
N TYR A 776 -10.18 -32.26 -12.83
CA TYR A 776 -10.75 -32.32 -11.49
C TYR A 776 -12.26 -32.51 -11.63
N CYS A 777 -12.78 -33.57 -11.04
CA CYS A 777 -14.20 -33.88 -10.96
C CYS A 777 -14.73 -33.27 -9.66
N GLU A 778 -15.49 -32.18 -9.75
CA GLU A 778 -16.33 -31.72 -8.65
C GLU A 778 -17.40 -32.78 -8.38
N LEU A 779 -17.39 -33.33 -7.17
CA LEU A 779 -18.43 -34.21 -6.67
C LEU A 779 -19.76 -33.44 -6.56
N LEU A 780 -20.74 -33.88 -7.38
CA LEU A 780 -22.21 -33.84 -7.24
C LEU A 780 -22.94 -33.20 -8.44
N LEU A 781 -23.24 -34.02 -9.47
CA LEU A 781 -24.51 -34.10 -10.24
C LEU A 781 -24.37 -35.16 -11.38
N PRO A 782 -25.47 -35.78 -11.87
CA PRO A 782 -25.41 -37.13 -12.45
C PRO A 782 -24.88 -37.19 -13.89
N MET A 783 -24.02 -38.19 -14.10
CA MET A 783 -23.80 -38.99 -15.31
C MET A 783 -24.31 -38.39 -16.63
N SER A 784 -23.39 -37.83 -17.42
CA SER A 784 -23.45 -37.95 -18.88
C SER A 784 -22.04 -38.24 -19.39
N ILE A 785 -21.90 -39.44 -19.96
CA ILE A 785 -20.69 -39.96 -20.60
C ILE A 785 -20.60 -39.29 -21.96
N ASP A 786 -19.54 -38.53 -22.22
CA ASP A 786 -19.17 -38.20 -23.59
C ASP A 786 -17.66 -38.37 -23.83
N HIS A 787 -17.34 -39.01 -24.95
CA HIS A 787 -16.02 -39.50 -25.32
C HIS A 787 -15.19 -38.39 -25.97
N GLY A 788 -14.01 -38.04 -25.43
CA GLY A 788 -13.16 -37.03 -26.08
C GLY A 788 -11.80 -36.72 -25.43
N SER A 789 -10.99 -37.72 -25.09
CA SER A 789 -9.62 -37.51 -24.58
C SER A 789 -8.63 -37.18 -25.70
N SER A 790 -8.61 -35.95 -26.20
CA SER A 790 -7.47 -35.43 -27.01
C SER A 790 -7.24 -33.92 -26.94
N ALA A 791 -8.14 -33.14 -26.31
CA ALA A 791 -8.08 -31.67 -26.39
C ALA A 791 -7.29 -30.98 -25.26
N VAL A 792 -7.04 -31.66 -24.13
CA VAL A 792 -6.53 -31.02 -22.90
C VAL A 792 -4.99 -30.98 -22.84
N LEU A 793 -4.32 -32.05 -23.29
CA LEU A 793 -2.86 -32.06 -23.47
C LEU A 793 -2.42 -30.94 -24.43
N ALA A 794 -3.14 -30.71 -25.52
CA ALA A 794 -2.85 -29.61 -26.43
C ALA A 794 -2.88 -28.21 -25.78
N ARG A 795 -3.67 -28.00 -24.71
CA ARG A 795 -3.79 -26.70 -24.02
C ARG A 795 -2.74 -26.51 -22.93
N GLN A 796 -2.42 -27.55 -22.16
CA GLN A 796 -1.28 -27.53 -21.22
C GLN A 796 0.04 -27.30 -21.96
N VAL A 797 0.14 -27.82 -23.18
CA VAL A 797 1.26 -27.65 -24.13
C VAL A 797 1.30 -26.27 -24.76
N MET A 798 0.14 -25.68 -25.08
CA MET A 798 0.04 -24.29 -25.52
C MET A 798 0.47 -23.32 -24.43
N LEU A 799 0.24 -23.61 -23.14
CA LEU A 799 0.71 -22.77 -22.04
C LEU A 799 2.24 -22.77 -21.97
N VAL A 800 2.90 -23.94 -21.99
CA VAL A 800 4.37 -24.06 -22.03
C VAL A 800 4.98 -23.43 -23.30
N GLY A 801 4.30 -23.54 -24.44
CA GLY A 801 4.69 -22.87 -25.69
C GLY A 801 4.49 -21.34 -25.68
N ARG A 802 3.42 -20.84 -25.06
CA ARG A 802 3.10 -19.40 -24.89
C ARG A 802 4.01 -18.74 -23.85
N LEU A 803 4.37 -19.46 -22.79
CA LEU A 803 5.31 -19.05 -21.75
C LEU A 803 6.66 -18.59 -22.34
N ARG A 804 7.20 -19.33 -23.31
CA ARG A 804 8.47 -18.96 -24.00
C ARG A 804 8.34 -17.98 -25.17
N THR A 805 7.18 -17.88 -25.83
CA THR A 805 6.99 -16.86 -26.90
C THR A 805 6.93 -15.44 -26.31
N GLY A 806 6.45 -15.28 -25.07
CA GLY A 806 6.54 -14.02 -24.31
C GLY A 806 7.97 -13.58 -24.02
N LEU A 807 8.84 -14.51 -23.56
CA LEU A 807 10.25 -14.23 -23.26
C LEU A 807 11.05 -13.84 -24.53
N ARG A 808 10.77 -14.44 -25.69
CA ARG A 808 11.42 -14.05 -26.95
C ARG A 808 11.07 -12.62 -27.38
N ARG A 809 9.85 -12.12 -27.11
CA ARG A 809 9.47 -10.72 -27.41
C ARG A 809 10.20 -9.71 -26.51
N VAL A 810 10.40 -10.04 -25.24
CA VAL A 810 11.12 -9.17 -24.28
C VAL A 810 12.62 -9.15 -24.57
N LEU A 811 13.25 -10.30 -24.88
CA LEU A 811 14.66 -10.37 -25.28
C LEU A 811 14.96 -9.72 -26.64
N LEU A 812 14.00 -9.70 -27.57
CA LEU A 812 14.12 -8.96 -28.84
C LEU A 812 13.88 -7.45 -28.68
N SER A 813 13.14 -7.02 -27.64
CA SER A 813 12.92 -5.60 -27.33
C SER A 813 14.14 -4.96 -26.63
N VAL A 814 14.81 -5.70 -25.75
CA VAL A 814 16.00 -5.20 -25.01
C VAL A 814 17.25 -5.13 -25.91
N ARG A 815 17.33 -5.89 -27.00
CA ARG A 815 18.44 -5.82 -27.98
C ARG A 815 18.31 -4.72 -29.04
N ARG A 816 17.21 -3.95 -29.06
CA ARG A 816 17.00 -2.86 -30.05
C ARG A 816 17.35 -1.46 -29.55
N SER A 817 17.81 -1.28 -28.31
CA SER A 817 18.28 0.02 -27.80
C SER A 817 19.80 0.09 -27.58
N SER A 818 20.58 -0.36 -28.56
CA SER A 818 22.02 -0.05 -28.62
C SER A 818 22.44 0.06 -30.07
N SER A 819 22.43 1.32 -30.55
CA SER A 819 23.00 1.74 -31.81
C SER A 819 24.51 1.55 -31.80
N VAL A 820 25.03 0.66 -32.66
CA VAL A 820 26.27 0.90 -33.41
C VAL A 820 26.10 0.27 -34.80
N ARG A 821 26.08 1.13 -35.82
CA ARG A 821 26.28 0.77 -37.23
C ARG A 821 27.71 0.25 -37.41
N SER A 822 27.90 -0.87 -38.10
CA SER A 822 28.72 -0.93 -39.33
C SER A 822 29.07 -2.37 -39.75
N SER A 823 28.91 -2.58 -41.06
CA SER A 823 29.69 -3.46 -41.92
C SER A 823 29.45 -4.98 -41.91
N TRP A 824 29.52 -5.52 -43.13
CA TRP A 824 29.59 -6.93 -43.55
C TRP A 824 28.27 -7.62 -43.94
N MET A 825 27.74 -7.17 -45.08
CA MET A 825 27.24 -8.07 -46.13
C MET A 825 28.40 -8.94 -46.64
N THR A 826 28.35 -10.27 -46.51
CA THR A 826 28.89 -11.24 -47.49
C THR A 826 28.63 -12.69 -47.07
N TRP A 827 27.84 -13.39 -47.90
CA TRP A 827 27.92 -14.83 -48.28
C TRP A 827 27.46 -15.95 -47.34
N ALA A 828 26.77 -16.91 -47.98
CA ALA A 828 26.26 -18.23 -47.59
C ALA A 828 24.83 -18.28 -47.03
#